data_AF-K5CIS0-F1
#
_entry.id   AF-K5CIS0-F1
#
_cell.length_a   1.000
_cell.length_b   1.000
_cell.length_c   1.000
_cell.angle_alpha   90.00
_cell.angle_beta   90.00
_cell.angle_gamma   90.00
#
_symmetry.space_group_name_H-M   'P 1'
#
loop_
_entity.id
_entity.type
_entity.pdbx_description
1 polymer ?
#
loop_
_entity_poly.entity_id
_entity_poly.type
_entity_poly.pdbx_seq_one_letter_code
_entity_poly.pdbx_strand_id
1 'polypeptide(L)'
;MKEIRRLRYKILIVCILGLFFFISKGTAHDYVMNPYTRQEISADSIIERVMTFAPLYETIVSDYRASLYIKGKMDIQKKNFILRYVPSMFRLQKGVREYLLETYSDLHYTAPNIYDQKVKAYQGTVRGNRGLPGLLEYFSVNIYSSSLLNDERLLSPLAKNGQKYYKYQIDSVMGDPNNLDYRIRFIPRTKSDQLVGGYMVVSSNVWSVREIRFSGRSELITFTCWIKMGEVGKKDEFLPVRYNVEALFKFLGNRVDGNYTASLNYKSIELKEKKVRKKEKKKYNLSESFSLQCDTNAYKTDASTFAVMRPIPLSESEKKLYRDYLLRRDTATTHKPSKSQAFWGTMGDLMVEDYKFNLANIGSVRFSPFINPLLFSYSGSNGLSYRQDFRYNRLFRGDKLLRIVPKLGYNFTRKEFYWSLNADFEYWPQKRGFVRLNVGNGNRIYSSKVLDELKAMPDSIFNFNLIHLDYFKDLYFNFRHTVEVVNGLDVSVGFSAHKRTAVEPSRFVITGDYPMPPPEFMDKFKNTYISFAPRVRVEWTPGLYYYMNGKRKINLRSLYPTFSVDYERGIKGVFKSTGEYERIEFDLQHQIRLGLMRNIYYRFGFGAFTNQDELYFVDFANFSRHNLPVGWNDEIGGVFQVLDGRWYNSSRRYVRGHFTYEAPFLILRHLMKYTRYVQNERIYVGALTMPHLQPYLEVGYGIGTHIFDFGVFVSSENWKFGGIGCKFTFELFNR
;
A
#
# COMPACT_ATOMS: atom_id res chain seq x y z
N MET A 1 -42.33 14.87 -44.01
CA MET A 1 -42.84 13.50 -43.72
C MET A 1 -41.76 12.42 -43.52
N LYS A 2 -40.65 12.40 -44.29
CA LYS A 2 -39.59 11.37 -44.16
C LYS A 2 -38.83 11.40 -42.82
N GLU A 3 -38.60 12.58 -42.23
CA GLU A 3 -37.88 12.71 -40.95
C GLU A 3 -38.68 12.24 -39.74
N ILE A 4 -40.00 12.46 -39.74
CA ILE A 4 -40.90 11.99 -38.68
C ILE A 4 -40.95 10.45 -38.63
N ARG A 5 -40.88 9.78 -39.79
CA ARG A 5 -40.76 8.32 -39.85
C ARG A 5 -39.42 7.82 -39.29
N ARG A 6 -38.31 8.51 -39.56
CA ARG A 6 -36.99 8.17 -38.98
C ARG A 6 -36.96 8.32 -37.46
N LEU A 7 -37.58 9.37 -36.93
CA LEU A 7 -37.66 9.59 -35.48
C LEU A 7 -38.52 8.52 -34.79
N ARG A 8 -39.65 8.14 -35.38
CA ARG A 8 -40.49 7.03 -34.89
C ARG A 8 -39.74 5.70 -34.88
N TYR A 9 -38.96 5.39 -35.92
CA TYR A 9 -38.15 4.17 -35.95
C TYR A 9 -37.05 4.17 -34.87
N LYS A 10 -36.39 5.31 -34.61
CA LYS A 10 -35.40 5.42 -33.53
C LYS A 10 -36.03 5.25 -32.15
N ILE A 11 -37.20 5.86 -31.91
CA ILE A 11 -37.95 5.69 -30.66
C ILE A 11 -38.40 4.25 -30.49
N LEU A 12 -38.90 3.60 -31.56
CA LEU A 12 -39.31 2.20 -31.52
C LEU A 12 -38.12 1.27 -31.21
N ILE A 13 -36.95 1.52 -31.80
CA ILE A 13 -35.71 0.76 -31.52
C ILE A 13 -35.26 0.97 -30.06
N VAL A 14 -35.36 2.19 -29.53
CA VAL A 14 -35.06 2.49 -28.12
C VAL A 14 -36.07 1.82 -27.18
N CYS A 15 -37.35 1.77 -27.53
CA CYS A 15 -38.39 1.06 -26.77
C CYS A 15 -38.20 -0.46 -26.83
N ILE A 16 -37.82 -1.03 -27.97
CA ILE A 16 -37.52 -2.46 -28.12
C ILE A 16 -36.26 -2.82 -27.33
N LEU A 17 -35.21 -2.00 -27.37
CA LEU A 17 -34.01 -2.16 -26.54
C LEU A 17 -34.36 -2.03 -25.05
N GLY A 18 -35.26 -1.11 -24.68
CA GLY A 18 -35.80 -0.96 -23.32
C GLY A 18 -36.57 -2.18 -22.83
N LEU A 19 -37.36 -2.82 -23.70
CA LEU A 19 -38.11 -4.04 -23.38
C LEU A 19 -37.20 -5.25 -23.14
N PHE A 20 -36.04 -5.34 -23.79
CA PHE A 20 -35.03 -6.36 -23.48
C PHE A 20 -34.35 -6.16 -22.11
N PHE A 21 -34.40 -4.97 -21.52
CA PHE A 21 -33.93 -4.73 -20.14
C PHE A 21 -34.92 -5.17 -19.07
N PHE A 22 -36.20 -5.39 -19.41
CA PHE A 22 -37.28 -5.74 -18.47
C PHE A 22 -37.75 -7.20 -18.55
N ILE A 23 -36.99 -8.09 -19.20
CA ILE A 23 -37.26 -9.52 -19.09
C ILE A 23 -36.91 -9.96 -17.66
N SER A 24 -37.94 -10.20 -16.83
CA SER A 24 -37.78 -10.89 -15.56
C SER A 24 -37.15 -12.25 -15.83
N LYS A 25 -35.85 -12.39 -15.52
CA LYS A 25 -35.23 -13.71 -15.47
C LYS A 25 -36.00 -14.53 -14.44
N GLY A 26 -36.69 -15.57 -14.90
CA GLY A 26 -37.40 -16.50 -14.03
C GLY A 26 -36.48 -16.94 -12.90
N THR A 27 -36.88 -16.65 -11.67
CA THR A 27 -36.23 -17.16 -10.47
C THR A 27 -36.58 -18.65 -10.40
N ALA A 28 -35.70 -19.50 -10.92
CA ALA A 28 -35.71 -20.91 -10.54
C ALA A 28 -35.51 -20.93 -9.01
N HIS A 29 -36.57 -21.25 -8.29
CA HIS A 29 -36.52 -21.32 -6.83
C HIS A 29 -35.82 -22.64 -6.47
N ASP A 30 -34.64 -22.54 -5.87
CA ASP A 30 -33.82 -23.68 -5.45
C ASP A 30 -34.39 -24.21 -4.11
N TYR A 31 -35.53 -24.92 -4.18
CA TYR A 31 -36.13 -25.64 -3.04
C TYR A 31 -35.60 -27.07 -2.97
N VAL A 32 -35.26 -27.52 -1.77
CA VAL A 32 -34.93 -28.92 -1.48
C VAL A 32 -35.87 -29.43 -0.41
N MET A 33 -36.44 -30.62 -0.60
CA MET A 33 -37.30 -31.25 0.40
C MET A 33 -36.48 -31.77 1.57
N ASN A 34 -36.90 -31.48 2.78
CA ASN A 34 -36.34 -32.11 3.97
C ASN A 34 -36.50 -33.64 3.86
N PRO A 35 -35.42 -34.42 3.98
CA PRO A 35 -35.49 -35.88 3.83
C PRO A 35 -36.40 -36.57 4.87
N TYR A 36 -36.64 -35.94 6.02
CA TYR A 36 -37.44 -36.50 7.11
C TYR A 36 -38.84 -35.88 7.21
N THR A 37 -38.97 -34.56 7.09
CA THR A 37 -40.25 -33.86 7.28
C THR A 37 -41.00 -33.56 5.99
N ARG A 38 -40.37 -33.78 4.81
CA ARG A 38 -40.90 -33.42 3.48
C ARG A 38 -41.34 -31.95 3.34
N GLN A 39 -40.84 -31.07 4.21
CA GLN A 39 -41.05 -29.63 4.09
C GLN A 39 -40.07 -29.03 3.09
N GLU A 40 -40.52 -28.03 2.34
CA GLU A 40 -39.68 -27.26 1.43
C GLU A 40 -38.70 -26.39 2.22
N ILE A 41 -37.41 -26.60 1.97
CA ILE A 41 -36.33 -25.79 2.54
C ILE A 41 -35.78 -24.90 1.43
N SER A 42 -35.82 -23.59 1.65
CA SER A 42 -35.19 -22.63 0.75
C SER A 42 -33.75 -22.33 1.17
N ALA A 43 -32.86 -22.18 0.19
CA ALA A 43 -31.48 -21.78 0.43
C ALA A 43 -31.41 -20.38 1.09
N ASP A 44 -32.28 -19.47 0.65
CA ASP A 44 -32.29 -18.09 1.11
C ASP A 44 -32.67 -17.98 2.60
N SER A 45 -33.64 -18.77 3.08
CA SER A 45 -34.04 -18.76 4.49
C SER A 45 -32.93 -19.29 5.41
N ILE A 46 -32.19 -20.33 5.00
CA ILE A 46 -31.05 -20.81 5.78
C ILE A 46 -29.95 -19.74 5.82
N ILE A 47 -29.60 -19.18 4.67
CA ILE A 47 -28.54 -18.17 4.58
C ILE A 47 -28.87 -16.91 5.35
N GLU A 48 -30.12 -16.46 5.34
CA GLU A 48 -30.57 -15.32 6.13
C GLU A 48 -30.34 -15.56 7.63
N ARG A 49 -30.66 -16.77 8.14
CA ARG A 49 -30.35 -17.15 9.53
C ARG A 49 -28.85 -17.14 9.80
N VAL A 50 -28.05 -17.77 8.93
CA VAL A 50 -26.59 -17.81 9.09
C VAL A 50 -26.00 -16.40 9.09
N MET A 51 -26.42 -15.53 8.17
CA MET A 51 -25.96 -14.13 8.10
C MET A 51 -26.42 -13.29 9.29
N THR A 52 -27.54 -13.65 9.92
CA THR A 52 -28.04 -13.00 11.14
C THR A 52 -27.17 -13.36 12.36
N PHE A 53 -26.71 -14.62 12.45
CA PHE A 53 -25.83 -15.08 13.53
C PHE A 53 -24.33 -14.81 13.28
N ALA A 54 -23.90 -14.65 12.04
CA ALA A 54 -22.48 -14.44 11.70
C ALA A 54 -21.81 -13.28 12.47
N PRO A 55 -22.41 -12.07 12.62
CA PRO A 55 -21.80 -10.99 13.39
C PRO A 55 -21.62 -11.31 14.89
N LEU A 56 -22.46 -12.20 15.43
CA LEU A 56 -22.33 -12.68 16.80
C LEU A 56 -21.12 -13.61 16.91
N TYR A 57 -20.96 -14.56 15.99
CA TYR A 57 -19.81 -15.48 15.95
C TYR A 57 -18.50 -14.78 15.59
N GLU A 58 -18.53 -13.72 14.80
CA GLU A 58 -17.36 -12.90 14.50
C GLU A 58 -16.74 -12.31 15.78
N THR A 59 -17.56 -12.00 16.79
CA THR A 59 -17.12 -11.24 17.99
C THR A 59 -17.16 -12.04 19.29
N ILE A 60 -17.56 -13.32 19.24
CA ILE A 60 -17.78 -14.16 20.42
C ILE A 60 -16.47 -14.48 21.16
N VAL A 61 -15.38 -14.68 20.42
CA VAL A 61 -14.06 -14.98 20.98
C VAL A 61 -13.37 -13.67 21.37
N SER A 62 -13.02 -13.50 22.64
CA SER A 62 -12.28 -12.33 23.13
C SER A 62 -10.78 -12.51 23.03
N ASP A 63 -10.28 -13.68 23.44
CA ASP A 63 -8.87 -14.01 23.49
C ASP A 63 -8.67 -15.52 23.27
N TYR A 64 -7.59 -15.90 22.60
CA TYR A 64 -7.14 -17.30 22.63
C TYR A 64 -5.64 -17.45 22.44
N ARG A 65 -5.10 -18.55 22.99
CA ARG A 65 -3.72 -18.99 22.73
C ARG A 65 -3.74 -20.33 22.02
N ALA A 66 -3.00 -20.44 20.93
CA ALA A 66 -2.92 -21.64 20.12
C ALA A 66 -1.47 -21.95 19.71
N SER A 67 -1.19 -23.20 19.38
CA SER A 67 0.03 -23.59 18.67
C SER A 67 -0.32 -23.82 17.20
N LEU A 68 0.40 -23.12 16.31
CA LEU A 68 0.21 -23.11 14.87
C LEU A 68 1.38 -23.83 14.20
N TYR A 69 1.05 -24.92 13.50
CA TYR A 69 1.97 -25.64 12.62
C TYR A 69 1.59 -25.38 11.17
N ILE A 70 2.56 -24.95 10.35
CA ILE A 70 2.38 -24.71 8.92
C ILE A 70 3.39 -25.58 8.16
N LYS A 71 2.91 -26.34 7.18
CA LYS A 71 3.71 -27.08 6.20
C LYS A 71 3.39 -26.58 4.80
N GLY A 72 4.38 -26.05 4.09
CA GLY A 72 4.27 -25.59 2.71
C GLY A 72 5.17 -26.39 1.79
N LYS A 73 4.58 -27.06 0.79
CA LYS A 73 5.29 -27.68 -0.33
C LYS A 73 5.16 -26.80 -1.56
N MET A 74 6.25 -26.52 -2.25
CA MET A 74 6.25 -25.73 -3.48
C MET A 74 6.92 -26.51 -4.60
N ASP A 75 6.29 -26.54 -5.77
CA ASP A 75 6.78 -27.17 -6.98
C ASP A 75 6.84 -26.16 -8.14
N ILE A 76 8.01 -26.08 -8.77
CA ILE A 76 8.30 -25.14 -9.85
C ILE A 76 8.27 -25.89 -11.17
N GLN A 77 7.13 -25.82 -11.85
CA GLN A 77 6.94 -26.46 -13.15
C GLN A 77 7.73 -25.73 -14.26
N LYS A 78 7.65 -24.40 -14.30
CA LYS A 78 8.32 -23.57 -15.30
C LYS A 78 8.83 -22.27 -14.69
N LYS A 79 10.08 -21.91 -14.98
CA LYS A 79 10.70 -20.65 -14.51
C LYS A 79 11.50 -19.96 -15.60
N ASN A 80 11.43 -18.63 -15.58
CA ASN A 80 12.19 -17.67 -16.38
C ASN A 80 12.99 -16.76 -15.43
N PHE A 81 13.85 -15.90 -15.97
CA PHE A 81 14.68 -15.00 -15.16
C PHE A 81 13.87 -14.02 -14.29
N ILE A 82 12.65 -13.68 -14.72
CA ILE A 82 11.74 -12.74 -14.03
C ILE A 82 11.30 -13.26 -12.66
N LEU A 83 11.23 -14.58 -12.45
CA LEU A 83 10.76 -15.19 -11.20
C LEU A 83 11.61 -14.77 -9.99
N ARG A 84 12.89 -14.40 -10.20
CA ARG A 84 13.79 -13.90 -9.16
C ARG A 84 13.40 -12.53 -8.61
N TYR A 85 12.66 -11.72 -9.37
CA TYR A 85 12.25 -10.37 -8.99
C TYR A 85 10.85 -10.29 -8.38
N VAL A 86 10.12 -11.42 -8.33
CA VAL A 86 8.82 -11.47 -7.67
C VAL A 86 9.04 -11.29 -6.16
N PRO A 87 8.40 -10.31 -5.50
CA PRO A 87 8.52 -10.11 -4.06
C PRO A 87 8.16 -11.37 -3.30
N SER A 88 8.75 -11.57 -2.12
CA SER A 88 8.56 -12.75 -1.26
C SER A 88 9.06 -14.10 -1.83
N MET A 89 9.55 -14.17 -3.07
CA MET A 89 10.21 -15.37 -3.58
C MET A 89 11.58 -15.59 -2.92
N PHE A 90 11.81 -16.80 -2.43
CA PHE A 90 13.10 -17.21 -1.87
C PHE A 90 14.10 -17.58 -2.97
N ARG A 91 15.39 -17.71 -2.59
CA ARG A 91 16.46 -18.04 -3.53
C ARG A 91 16.30 -19.46 -4.07
N LEU A 92 15.96 -19.56 -5.36
CA LEU A 92 15.83 -20.83 -6.06
C LEU A 92 17.22 -21.40 -6.38
N GLN A 93 17.45 -22.66 -6.03
CA GLN A 93 18.66 -23.39 -6.41
C GLN A 93 18.59 -23.84 -7.88
N LYS A 94 19.74 -23.89 -8.54
CA LYS A 94 19.85 -24.41 -9.92
C LYS A 94 19.56 -25.91 -9.90
N GLY A 95 18.72 -26.39 -10.81
CA GLY A 95 18.34 -27.82 -10.90
C GLY A 95 17.30 -28.31 -9.88
N VAL A 96 16.89 -27.49 -8.90
CA VAL A 96 15.89 -27.89 -7.88
C VAL A 96 14.53 -27.26 -8.21
N ARG A 97 13.51 -28.12 -8.31
CA ARG A 97 12.12 -27.74 -8.61
C ARG A 97 11.21 -27.78 -7.40
N GLU A 98 11.42 -28.75 -6.51
CA GLU A 98 10.61 -28.94 -5.31
C GLU A 98 11.28 -28.37 -4.05
N TYR A 99 10.48 -27.69 -3.23
CA TYR A 99 10.88 -27.13 -1.94
C TYR A 99 9.85 -27.47 -0.87
N LEU A 100 10.32 -27.63 0.36
CA LEU A 100 9.48 -27.89 1.52
C LEU A 100 9.88 -26.94 2.64
N LEU A 101 8.86 -26.45 3.33
CA LEU A 101 8.97 -25.49 4.40
C LEU A 101 8.05 -25.89 5.54
N GLU A 102 8.56 -25.91 6.76
CA GLU A 102 7.79 -26.23 7.95
C GLU A 102 8.09 -25.24 9.06
N THR A 103 7.04 -24.74 9.71
CA THR A 103 7.14 -23.75 10.78
C THR A 103 6.23 -24.17 11.93
N TYR A 104 6.76 -24.10 13.15
CA TYR A 104 6.01 -24.29 14.38
C TYR A 104 6.06 -23.00 15.20
N SER A 105 4.89 -22.47 15.55
CA SER A 105 4.75 -21.17 16.20
C SER A 105 3.70 -21.18 17.30
N ASP A 106 3.87 -20.34 18.32
CA ASP A 106 2.80 -20.00 19.24
C ASP A 106 2.07 -18.77 18.69
N LEU A 107 0.74 -18.83 18.73
CA LEU A 107 -0.19 -17.80 18.26
C LEU A 107 -0.99 -17.30 19.46
N HIS A 108 -1.09 -15.98 19.59
CA HIS A 108 -1.99 -15.31 20.53
C HIS A 108 -2.89 -14.38 19.74
N TYR A 109 -4.20 -14.52 19.94
CA TYR A 109 -5.20 -13.66 19.35
C TYR A 109 -5.90 -12.85 20.41
N THR A 110 -6.10 -11.56 20.14
CA THR A 110 -6.96 -10.69 20.93
C THR A 110 -7.92 -9.94 20.01
N ALA A 111 -9.19 -9.91 20.41
CA ALA A 111 -10.24 -9.23 19.67
C ALA A 111 -9.94 -7.72 19.53
N PRO A 112 -10.27 -7.08 18.38
CA PRO A 112 -11.07 -7.63 17.28
C PRO A 112 -10.26 -8.32 16.17
N ASN A 113 -8.98 -8.04 16.00
CA ASN A 113 -8.19 -8.63 14.90
C ASN A 113 -6.68 -8.54 15.13
N ILE A 114 -6.24 -8.79 16.36
CA ILE A 114 -4.83 -8.66 16.75
C ILE A 114 -4.26 -10.07 16.86
N TYR A 115 -3.32 -10.41 15.98
CA TYR A 115 -2.62 -11.68 15.98
C TYR A 115 -1.14 -11.45 16.28
N ASP A 116 -0.64 -12.16 17.27
CA ASP A 116 0.78 -12.18 17.62
C ASP A 116 1.34 -13.59 17.44
N GLN A 117 2.42 -13.71 16.68
CA GLN A 117 3.03 -15.00 16.32
C GLN A 117 4.49 -15.03 16.74
N LYS A 118 4.81 -15.95 17.65
CA LYS A 118 6.19 -16.28 18.01
C LYS A 118 6.57 -17.60 17.34
N VAL A 119 7.40 -17.54 16.31
CA VAL A 119 8.01 -18.74 15.72
C VAL A 119 8.87 -19.42 16.81
N LYS A 120 8.83 -20.74 16.93
CA LYS A 120 9.66 -21.50 17.89
C LYS A 120 10.68 -22.36 17.16
N ALA A 121 10.25 -22.96 16.07
CA ALA A 121 11.09 -23.82 15.27
C ALA A 121 10.74 -23.71 13.80
N TYR A 122 11.75 -23.91 12.98
CA TYR A 122 11.67 -23.84 11.53
C TYR A 122 12.57 -24.90 10.92
N GLN A 123 12.04 -25.61 9.93
CA GLN A 123 12.80 -26.57 9.14
C GLN A 123 12.39 -26.47 7.67
N GLY A 124 13.34 -26.61 6.75
CA GLY A 124 13.01 -26.59 5.33
C GLY A 124 14.22 -26.80 4.43
N THR A 125 13.95 -26.98 3.15
CA THR A 125 14.96 -27.14 2.09
C THR A 125 15.33 -25.82 1.40
N VAL A 126 14.69 -24.72 1.83
CA VAL A 126 14.95 -23.36 1.35
C VAL A 126 16.20 -22.77 2.01
N ARG A 127 17.12 -22.22 1.21
CA ARG A 127 18.34 -21.56 1.73
C ARG A 127 18.08 -20.11 2.15
N GLY A 128 18.55 -19.76 3.34
CA GLY A 128 18.58 -18.40 3.88
C GLY A 128 17.37 -18.04 4.75
N ASN A 129 17.56 -17.08 5.66
CA ASN A 129 16.53 -16.60 6.60
C ASN A 129 15.39 -15.81 5.93
N ARG A 130 15.36 -15.71 4.59
CA ARG A 130 14.25 -15.13 3.81
C ARG A 130 13.08 -16.11 3.60
N GLY A 131 13.25 -17.38 3.99
CA GLY A 131 12.30 -18.46 3.74
C GLY A 131 11.10 -18.51 4.69
N LEU A 132 10.92 -17.56 5.61
CA LEU A 132 9.68 -17.42 6.37
C LEU A 132 8.89 -16.25 5.78
N PRO A 133 8.05 -16.45 4.74
CA PRO A 133 7.08 -15.44 4.36
C PRO A 133 6.12 -15.24 5.54
N GLY A 134 5.48 -14.07 5.59
CA GLY A 134 4.34 -13.78 6.48
C GLY A 134 3.12 -14.65 6.15
N LEU A 135 3.28 -15.97 6.21
CA LEU A 135 2.28 -16.97 5.90
C LEU A 135 1.08 -16.85 6.85
N LEU A 136 1.30 -16.35 8.07
CA LEU A 136 0.24 -16.11 9.05
C LEU A 136 -0.90 -15.26 8.50
N GLU A 137 -0.60 -14.25 7.68
CA GLU A 137 -1.62 -13.37 7.10
C GLU A 137 -2.64 -14.15 6.26
N TYR A 138 -2.22 -15.26 5.65
CA TYR A 138 -3.08 -16.15 4.87
C TYR A 138 -3.78 -17.23 5.70
N PHE A 139 -3.34 -17.48 6.94
CA PHE A 139 -3.94 -18.47 7.85
C PHE A 139 -4.70 -17.85 9.04
N SER A 140 -4.78 -16.53 9.12
CA SER A 140 -5.55 -15.78 10.13
C SER A 140 -6.94 -15.41 9.59
N VAL A 141 -7.69 -16.41 9.13
CA VAL A 141 -9.02 -16.24 8.52
C VAL A 141 -10.12 -16.34 9.57
N ASN A 142 -10.92 -15.27 9.69
CA ASN A 142 -12.24 -15.34 10.31
C ASN A 142 -13.29 -15.51 9.20
N ILE A 143 -14.00 -16.65 9.18
CA ILE A 143 -14.98 -16.93 8.11
C ILE A 143 -16.27 -16.10 8.29
N TYR A 144 -16.59 -15.74 9.54
CA TYR A 144 -17.81 -15.01 9.89
C TYR A 144 -17.71 -13.50 9.70
N SER A 145 -16.49 -12.98 9.54
CA SER A 145 -16.31 -11.56 9.26
C SER A 145 -16.79 -11.19 7.86
N SER A 146 -16.96 -9.89 7.61
CA SER A 146 -17.34 -9.40 6.29
C SER A 146 -16.30 -9.68 5.19
N SER A 147 -15.05 -10.01 5.56
CA SER A 147 -14.00 -10.36 4.60
C SER A 147 -13.17 -11.56 5.07
N LEU A 148 -12.96 -12.52 4.17
CA LEU A 148 -12.24 -13.77 4.48
C LEU A 148 -10.75 -13.57 4.75
N LEU A 149 -10.17 -12.41 4.40
CA LEU A 149 -8.78 -12.08 4.69
C LEU A 149 -8.73 -10.73 5.41
N ASN A 150 -7.77 -10.57 6.31
CA ASN A 150 -7.63 -9.36 7.12
C ASN A 150 -7.39 -8.08 6.30
N ASP A 151 -6.90 -8.23 5.07
CA ASP A 151 -6.69 -7.14 4.10
C ASP A 151 -7.97 -6.66 3.38
N GLU A 152 -9.15 -7.12 3.79
CA GLU A 152 -10.47 -6.82 3.20
C GLU A 152 -10.63 -7.22 1.71
N ARG A 153 -9.61 -7.78 1.05
CA ARG A 153 -9.58 -8.03 -0.41
C ARG A 153 -10.58 -9.07 -0.93
N LEU A 154 -11.05 -9.98 -0.07
CA LEU A 154 -11.97 -11.05 -0.45
C LEU A 154 -13.27 -10.90 0.30
N LEU A 155 -14.37 -10.65 -0.41
CA LEU A 155 -15.67 -10.48 0.21
C LEU A 155 -16.20 -11.83 0.71
N SER A 156 -16.53 -11.90 2.01
CA SER A 156 -17.10 -13.11 2.59
C SER A 156 -18.51 -13.39 2.05
N PRO A 157 -18.84 -14.65 1.69
CA PRO A 157 -20.21 -15.03 1.38
C PRO A 157 -21.13 -14.96 2.60
N LEU A 158 -20.62 -14.76 3.83
CA LEU A 158 -21.42 -14.58 5.05
C LEU A 158 -21.61 -13.11 5.45
N ALA A 159 -21.07 -12.16 4.67
CA ALA A 159 -21.26 -10.75 4.95
C ALA A 159 -22.75 -10.37 4.91
N LYS A 160 -23.17 -9.39 5.72
CA LYS A 160 -24.58 -8.91 5.80
C LYS A 160 -25.19 -8.54 4.44
N ASN A 161 -24.37 -8.06 3.50
CA ASN A 161 -24.78 -7.70 2.14
C ASN A 161 -24.37 -8.75 1.09
N GLY A 162 -24.01 -9.97 1.51
CA GLY A 162 -23.46 -11.03 0.66
C GLY A 162 -24.44 -11.51 -0.41
N GLN A 163 -25.74 -11.54 -0.12
CA GLN A 163 -26.81 -11.93 -1.06
C GLN A 163 -26.85 -11.08 -2.35
N LYS A 164 -26.37 -9.83 -2.28
CA LYS A 164 -26.24 -8.96 -3.47
C LYS A 164 -25.20 -9.46 -4.46
N TYR A 165 -24.16 -10.15 -3.96
CA TYR A 165 -22.99 -10.57 -4.73
C TYR A 165 -22.96 -12.06 -5.03
N TYR A 166 -23.62 -12.88 -4.20
CA TYR A 166 -23.64 -14.33 -4.33
C TYR A 166 -25.06 -14.85 -4.62
N LYS A 167 -25.12 -15.98 -5.32
CA LYS A 167 -26.30 -16.85 -5.41
C LYS A 167 -26.02 -18.08 -4.56
N TYR A 168 -26.98 -18.51 -3.76
CA TYR A 168 -26.87 -19.69 -2.91
C TYR A 168 -27.77 -20.81 -3.45
N GLN A 169 -27.29 -22.04 -3.41
CA GLN A 169 -28.04 -23.24 -3.77
C GLN A 169 -27.76 -24.32 -2.74
N ILE A 170 -28.79 -25.07 -2.33
CA ILE A 170 -28.59 -26.25 -1.48
C ILE A 170 -28.16 -27.41 -2.39
N ASP A 171 -26.99 -27.99 -2.13
CA ASP A 171 -26.52 -29.16 -2.86
C ASP A 171 -27.02 -30.45 -2.21
N SER A 172 -26.97 -30.55 -0.87
CA SER A 172 -27.41 -31.73 -0.13
C SER A 172 -27.76 -31.40 1.33
N VAL A 173 -28.66 -32.21 1.91
CA VAL A 173 -28.95 -32.21 3.35
C VAL A 173 -28.43 -33.54 3.92
N MET A 174 -27.65 -33.46 4.99
CA MET A 174 -26.97 -34.59 5.64
C MET A 174 -27.28 -34.58 7.14
N GLY A 175 -26.93 -35.65 7.86
CA GLY A 175 -27.02 -35.72 9.32
C GLY A 175 -28.26 -36.44 9.84
N ASP A 176 -28.39 -36.45 11.16
CA ASP A 176 -29.47 -37.12 11.88
C ASP A 176 -30.73 -36.23 11.92
N PRO A 177 -31.94 -36.79 12.15
CA PRO A 177 -33.19 -36.00 12.20
C PRO A 177 -33.15 -34.79 13.14
N ASN A 178 -32.36 -34.88 14.22
CA ASN A 178 -32.20 -33.83 15.24
C ASN A 178 -30.95 -32.95 15.05
N ASN A 179 -30.07 -33.27 14.10
CA ASN A 179 -28.84 -32.53 13.84
C ASN A 179 -28.51 -32.60 12.34
N LEU A 180 -29.19 -31.75 11.56
CA LEU A 180 -29.03 -31.69 10.12
C LEU A 180 -27.88 -30.75 9.75
N ASP A 181 -27.09 -31.17 8.77
CA ASP A 181 -26.05 -30.38 8.14
C ASP A 181 -26.46 -30.05 6.71
N TYR A 182 -26.52 -28.75 6.41
CA TYR A 182 -26.85 -28.23 5.09
C TYR A 182 -25.58 -27.93 4.31
N ARG A 183 -25.40 -28.60 3.16
CA ARG A 183 -24.34 -28.25 2.22
C ARG A 183 -24.86 -27.21 1.24
N ILE A 184 -24.35 -25.99 1.37
CA ILE A 184 -24.78 -24.83 0.59
C ILE A 184 -23.65 -24.38 -0.33
N ARG A 185 -23.92 -24.36 -1.63
CA ARG A 185 -23.03 -23.83 -2.65
C ARG A 185 -23.29 -22.35 -2.85
N PHE A 186 -22.23 -21.54 -2.78
CA PHE A 186 -22.27 -20.12 -3.07
C PHE A 186 -21.53 -19.83 -4.37
N ILE A 187 -22.22 -19.16 -5.28
CA ILE A 187 -21.75 -18.87 -6.63
C ILE A 187 -21.72 -17.35 -6.78
N PRO A 188 -20.58 -16.74 -7.12
CA PRO A 188 -20.53 -15.31 -7.35
C PRO A 188 -21.41 -14.97 -8.55
N ARG A 189 -22.31 -14.00 -8.39
CA ARG A 189 -23.17 -13.51 -9.47
C ARG A 189 -22.33 -12.90 -10.61
N THR A 190 -21.12 -12.48 -10.28
CA THR A 190 -20.23 -11.74 -11.16
C THR A 190 -18.81 -12.32 -11.06
N LYS A 191 -18.13 -12.50 -12.19
CA LYS A 191 -16.75 -12.98 -12.17
C LYS A 191 -15.84 -11.81 -11.82
N SER A 192 -15.30 -11.82 -10.59
CA SER A 192 -14.36 -10.82 -10.09
C SER A 192 -13.29 -11.51 -9.24
N ASP A 193 -12.09 -10.94 -9.21
CA ASP A 193 -10.98 -11.42 -8.36
C ASP A 193 -11.20 -11.11 -6.86
N GLN A 194 -12.30 -10.44 -6.52
CA GLN A 194 -12.68 -10.15 -5.13
C GLN A 194 -13.78 -11.06 -4.57
N LEU A 195 -14.42 -11.85 -5.43
CA LEU A 195 -15.48 -12.77 -5.06
C LEU A 195 -14.97 -14.20 -5.15
N VAL A 196 -15.50 -15.07 -4.28
CA VAL A 196 -15.08 -16.47 -4.19
C VAL A 196 -16.24 -17.41 -4.51
N GLY A 197 -15.95 -18.52 -5.18
CA GLY A 197 -16.93 -19.57 -5.46
C GLY A 197 -16.63 -20.82 -4.64
N GLY A 198 -17.66 -21.52 -4.17
CA GLY A 198 -17.42 -22.68 -3.32
C GLY A 198 -18.66 -23.23 -2.67
N TYR A 199 -18.45 -24.01 -1.61
CA TYR A 199 -19.52 -24.50 -0.76
C TYR A 199 -19.14 -24.41 0.71
N MET A 200 -20.14 -24.39 1.56
CA MET A 200 -20.01 -24.50 3.01
C MET A 200 -21.00 -25.51 3.55
N VAL A 201 -20.65 -26.12 4.67
CA VAL A 201 -21.53 -27.02 5.41
C VAL A 201 -21.94 -26.29 6.68
N VAL A 202 -23.23 -26.17 6.93
CA VAL A 202 -23.83 -25.41 8.04
C VAL A 202 -24.69 -26.33 8.90
N SER A 203 -24.51 -26.27 10.22
CA SER A 203 -25.37 -27.02 11.16
C SER A 203 -26.72 -26.33 11.37
N SER A 204 -27.81 -27.10 11.41
CA SER A 204 -29.18 -26.62 11.61
C SER A 204 -29.45 -26.05 13.00
N ASN A 205 -28.73 -26.54 14.01
CA ASN A 205 -29.06 -26.26 15.41
C ASN A 205 -28.49 -24.91 15.84
N VAL A 206 -27.23 -24.65 15.50
CA VAL A 206 -26.48 -23.46 15.91
C VAL A 206 -26.27 -22.48 14.75
N TRP A 207 -26.56 -22.86 13.50
CA TRP A 207 -26.25 -22.05 12.30
C TRP A 207 -24.75 -21.71 12.17
N SER A 208 -23.89 -22.53 12.76
CA SER A 208 -22.42 -22.45 12.64
C SER A 208 -21.94 -23.16 11.38
N VAL A 209 -20.89 -22.63 10.74
CA VAL A 209 -20.20 -23.29 9.63
C VAL A 209 -19.29 -24.39 10.17
N ARG A 210 -19.41 -25.61 9.61
CA ARG A 210 -18.61 -26.79 9.94
C ARG A 210 -17.37 -26.92 9.06
N GLU A 211 -17.57 -26.65 7.78
CA GLU A 211 -16.55 -26.75 6.76
C GLU A 211 -16.85 -25.68 5.71
N ILE A 212 -15.81 -25.07 5.17
CA ILE A 212 -15.93 -24.20 4.01
C ILE A 212 -14.82 -24.50 3.02
N ARG A 213 -15.19 -24.69 1.76
CA ARG A 213 -14.27 -24.79 0.63
C ARG A 213 -14.57 -23.68 -0.34
N PHE A 214 -13.60 -22.82 -0.60
CA PHE A 214 -13.74 -21.74 -1.56
C PHE A 214 -12.53 -21.64 -2.46
N SER A 215 -12.77 -21.31 -3.72
CA SER A 215 -11.75 -20.97 -4.68
C SER A 215 -11.93 -19.54 -5.15
N GLY A 216 -10.80 -18.90 -5.40
CA GLY A 216 -10.75 -17.52 -5.83
C GLY A 216 -9.47 -17.24 -6.58
N ARG A 217 -9.34 -15.99 -6.99
CA ARG A 217 -8.11 -15.48 -7.58
C ARG A 217 -7.74 -14.22 -6.82
N SER A 218 -6.50 -14.13 -6.36
CA SER A 218 -5.96 -12.92 -5.77
C SER A 218 -4.69 -12.59 -6.54
N GLU A 219 -4.70 -11.47 -7.26
CA GLU A 219 -3.56 -11.04 -8.09
C GLU A 219 -3.21 -12.07 -9.18
N LEU A 220 -2.00 -12.60 -9.10
CA LEU A 220 -1.43 -13.59 -10.01
C LEU A 220 -1.59 -15.02 -9.50
N ILE A 221 -2.26 -15.20 -8.35
CA ILE A 221 -2.44 -16.48 -7.66
C ILE A 221 -3.90 -16.91 -7.75
N THR A 222 -4.14 -18.08 -8.34
CA THR A 222 -5.40 -18.80 -8.17
C THR A 222 -5.26 -19.67 -6.93
N PHE A 223 -6.20 -19.58 -6.00
CA PHE A 223 -6.14 -20.37 -4.77
C PHE A 223 -7.43 -21.16 -4.54
N THR A 224 -7.28 -22.30 -3.88
CA THR A 224 -8.37 -23.08 -3.31
C THR A 224 -8.09 -23.28 -1.84
N CYS A 225 -8.97 -22.78 -0.99
CA CYS A 225 -8.89 -22.93 0.45
C CYS A 225 -9.95 -23.91 0.93
N TRP A 226 -9.53 -24.82 1.79
CA TRP A 226 -10.38 -25.73 2.52
C TRP A 226 -10.13 -25.54 4.01
N ILE A 227 -11.18 -25.17 4.75
CA ILE A 227 -11.10 -24.87 6.18
C ILE A 227 -12.08 -25.77 6.91
N LYS A 228 -11.58 -26.48 7.93
CA LYS A 228 -12.39 -27.29 8.85
C LYS A 228 -12.47 -26.62 10.21
N MET A 229 -13.68 -26.45 10.72
CA MET A 229 -13.97 -25.81 12.02
C MET A 229 -13.98 -26.83 13.17
N GLY A 230 -13.85 -26.37 14.43
CA GLY A 230 -13.94 -27.19 15.64
C GLY A 230 -15.36 -27.69 15.91
N GLU A 231 -15.56 -28.87 16.49
CA GLU A 231 -16.87 -29.55 16.54
C GLU A 231 -17.93 -28.84 17.39
N VAL A 232 -19.22 -29.10 17.10
CA VAL A 232 -20.36 -28.48 17.80
C VAL A 232 -20.34 -28.85 19.29
N GLY A 233 -20.53 -27.87 20.17
CA GLY A 233 -20.53 -28.04 21.62
C GLY A 233 -19.14 -28.03 22.28
N LYS A 234 -18.05 -27.94 21.51
CA LYS A 234 -16.70 -27.71 22.04
C LYS A 234 -16.39 -26.21 22.09
N LYS A 235 -15.44 -25.82 22.95
CA LYS A 235 -15.05 -24.40 23.10
C LYS A 235 -14.45 -23.78 21.82
N ASP A 236 -13.96 -24.61 20.90
CA ASP A 236 -13.39 -24.25 19.60
C ASP A 236 -14.41 -24.29 18.44
N GLU A 237 -15.71 -24.42 18.72
CA GLU A 237 -16.77 -24.54 17.70
C GLU A 237 -16.71 -23.46 16.61
N PHE A 238 -16.42 -22.21 17.00
CA PHE A 238 -16.38 -21.05 16.12
C PHE A 238 -14.99 -20.79 15.51
N LEU A 239 -14.03 -21.68 15.75
CA LEU A 239 -12.64 -21.49 15.38
C LEU A 239 -12.15 -22.55 14.38
N PRO A 240 -11.24 -22.17 13.47
CA PRO A 240 -10.69 -23.07 12.46
C PRO A 240 -9.59 -23.98 13.05
N VAL A 241 -9.68 -25.28 12.81
CA VAL A 241 -8.72 -26.27 13.34
C VAL A 241 -7.69 -26.68 12.28
N ARG A 242 -8.13 -26.79 11.02
CA ARG A 242 -7.26 -27.18 9.89
C ARG A 242 -7.52 -26.33 8.67
N TYR A 243 -6.43 -25.99 7.99
CA TYR A 243 -6.42 -25.34 6.70
C TYR A 243 -5.68 -26.19 5.69
N ASN A 244 -6.22 -26.30 4.49
CA ASN A 244 -5.51 -26.76 3.31
C ASN A 244 -5.68 -25.73 2.20
N VAL A 245 -4.57 -25.17 1.73
CA VAL A 245 -4.53 -24.09 0.74
C VAL A 245 -3.68 -24.54 -0.42
N GLU A 246 -4.31 -24.70 -1.58
CA GLU A 246 -3.65 -24.93 -2.86
C GLU A 246 -3.54 -23.58 -3.57
N ALA A 247 -2.34 -23.21 -3.99
CA ALA A 247 -2.03 -21.94 -4.62
C ALA A 247 -1.30 -22.19 -5.94
N LEU A 248 -1.75 -21.53 -7.00
CA LEU A 248 -1.20 -21.63 -8.34
C LEU A 248 -0.80 -20.24 -8.82
N PHE A 249 0.50 -20.00 -8.90
CA PHE A 249 1.05 -18.76 -9.42
C PHE A 249 1.34 -18.90 -10.92
N LYS A 250 0.77 -18.01 -11.73
CA LYS A 250 1.00 -17.94 -13.18
C LYS A 250 1.34 -16.52 -13.61
N PHE A 251 2.56 -16.31 -14.09
CA PHE A 251 3.00 -14.98 -14.54
C PHE A 251 4.09 -15.06 -15.63
N LEU A 252 3.88 -14.42 -16.79
CA LEU A 252 4.86 -14.31 -17.89
C LEU A 252 5.61 -15.61 -18.20
N GLY A 253 4.85 -16.71 -18.33
CA GLY A 253 5.39 -18.05 -18.63
C GLY A 253 5.99 -18.80 -17.43
N ASN A 254 6.05 -18.20 -16.24
CA ASN A 254 6.35 -18.89 -14.98
C ASN A 254 5.11 -19.59 -14.45
N ARG A 255 5.28 -20.80 -13.91
CA ARG A 255 4.24 -21.57 -13.23
C ARG A 255 4.80 -22.23 -11.98
N VAL A 256 4.24 -21.89 -10.84
CA VAL A 256 4.61 -22.42 -9.51
C VAL A 256 3.35 -22.89 -8.80
N ASP A 257 3.37 -24.13 -8.36
CA ASP A 257 2.30 -24.77 -7.61
C ASP A 257 2.73 -24.84 -6.14
N GLY A 258 1.84 -24.47 -5.22
CA GLY A 258 2.12 -24.42 -3.79
C GLY A 258 0.98 -25.06 -3.00
N ASN A 259 1.29 -26.04 -2.16
CA ASN A 259 0.33 -26.69 -1.28
C ASN A 259 0.72 -26.41 0.16
N TYR A 260 -0.17 -25.77 0.91
CA TYR A 260 0.04 -25.42 2.30
C TYR A 260 -1.00 -26.09 3.19
N THR A 261 -0.54 -26.76 4.23
CA THR A 261 -1.38 -27.33 5.27
C THR A 261 -1.05 -26.64 6.59
N ALA A 262 -2.05 -26.09 7.26
CA ALA A 262 -1.89 -25.56 8.60
C ALA A 262 -2.80 -26.27 9.59
N SER A 263 -2.30 -26.47 10.81
CA SER A 263 -3.04 -27.05 11.93
C SER A 263 -2.91 -26.15 13.14
N LEU A 264 -4.04 -25.84 13.76
CA LEU A 264 -4.14 -25.06 14.98
C LEU A 264 -4.52 -25.99 16.14
N ASN A 265 -3.82 -25.84 17.25
CA ASN A 265 -4.15 -26.51 18.51
C ASN A 265 -4.36 -25.45 19.60
N TYR A 266 -5.61 -25.28 20.03
CA TYR A 266 -6.01 -24.27 21.01
C TYR A 266 -5.71 -24.72 22.44
N LYS A 267 -4.99 -23.90 23.20
CA LYS A 267 -4.63 -24.14 24.61
C LYS A 267 -5.61 -23.47 25.57
N SER A 268 -6.00 -22.25 25.26
CA SER A 268 -6.98 -21.46 26.02
C SER A 268 -7.85 -20.66 25.07
N ILE A 269 -9.16 -20.62 25.35
CA ILE A 269 -10.15 -19.84 24.60
C ILE A 269 -11.02 -19.12 25.62
N GLU A 270 -11.08 -17.81 25.51
CA GLU A 270 -11.97 -16.95 26.28
C GLU A 270 -13.12 -16.50 25.37
N LEU A 271 -14.34 -16.84 25.78
CA LEU A 271 -15.55 -16.39 25.11
C LEU A 271 -16.11 -15.20 25.88
N LYS A 272 -16.64 -14.21 25.18
CA LYS A 272 -17.32 -13.08 25.81
C LYS A 272 -18.55 -13.59 26.56
N GLU A 273 -18.52 -13.53 27.88
CA GLU A 273 -19.73 -13.67 28.68
C GLU A 273 -20.69 -12.52 28.35
N LYS A 274 -22.01 -12.79 28.36
CA LYS A 274 -23.09 -11.80 28.21
C LYS A 274 -23.16 -10.77 29.36
N LYS A 275 -22.04 -10.38 29.97
CA LYS A 275 -22.04 -9.33 30.99
C LYS A 275 -22.21 -7.97 30.34
N VAL A 276 -23.22 -7.26 30.84
CA VAL A 276 -23.58 -5.87 30.53
C VAL A 276 -22.32 -5.05 30.30
N ARG A 277 -22.18 -4.50 29.08
CA ARG A 277 -21.10 -3.59 28.71
C ARG A 277 -21.02 -2.47 29.75
N LYS A 278 -20.12 -2.57 30.73
CA LYS A 278 -19.55 -1.37 31.33
C LYS A 278 -18.91 -0.64 30.16
N LYS A 279 -19.41 0.56 29.83
CA LYS A 279 -18.74 1.47 28.90
C LYS A 279 -17.44 1.91 29.57
N GLU A 280 -16.45 1.01 29.60
CA GLU A 280 -15.10 1.40 29.97
C GLU A 280 -14.66 2.48 28.97
N LYS A 281 -14.03 3.54 29.50
CA LYS A 281 -13.48 4.61 28.66
C LYS A 281 -12.60 3.95 27.60
N LYS A 282 -12.81 4.29 26.32
CA LYS A 282 -12.01 3.75 25.21
C LYS A 282 -10.53 3.99 25.52
N LYS A 283 -9.81 2.96 25.96
CA LYS A 283 -8.36 3.01 26.09
C LYS A 283 -7.80 3.02 24.66
N TYR A 284 -7.22 4.14 24.23
CA TYR A 284 -6.55 4.24 22.93
C TYR A 284 -5.26 3.40 22.87
N ASN A 285 -4.71 3.08 24.06
CA ASN A 285 -3.57 2.19 24.22
C ASN A 285 -4.04 0.73 24.16
N LEU A 286 -3.68 0.02 23.10
CA LEU A 286 -3.99 -1.39 22.88
C LEU A 286 -2.83 -2.32 23.33
N SER A 287 -1.78 -1.82 23.96
CA SER A 287 -0.56 -2.63 24.26
C SER A 287 -0.81 -3.88 25.11
N GLU A 288 -1.81 -3.86 26.01
CA GLU A 288 -2.18 -5.03 26.82
C GLU A 288 -2.62 -6.24 25.96
N SER A 289 -3.08 -5.99 24.73
CA SER A 289 -3.44 -7.03 23.76
C SER A 289 -2.29 -7.53 22.87
N PHE A 290 -1.11 -6.92 22.95
CA PHE A 290 0.06 -7.28 22.15
C PHE A 290 1.21 -7.71 23.08
N SER A 291 1.18 -8.96 23.56
CA SER A 291 2.22 -9.44 24.48
C SER A 291 2.76 -10.82 24.12
N LEU A 292 3.30 -11.00 22.91
CA LEU A 292 4.36 -11.98 22.69
C LEU A 292 5.59 -11.25 22.15
N GLN A 293 6.56 -11.05 23.05
CA GLN A 293 7.88 -10.57 22.65
C GLN A 293 8.55 -11.63 21.75
N CYS A 294 8.80 -11.24 20.50
CA CYS A 294 9.66 -11.98 19.58
C CYS A 294 11.12 -11.86 20.03
N ASP A 295 11.57 -12.81 20.85
CA ASP A 295 13.00 -13.02 21.06
C ASP A 295 13.64 -13.33 19.70
N THR A 296 14.47 -12.40 19.24
CA THR A 296 15.04 -12.45 17.89
C THR A 296 16.11 -13.55 17.74
N ASN A 297 16.46 -14.29 18.82
CA ASN A 297 17.65 -15.14 18.88
C ASN A 297 17.44 -16.62 19.28
N ALA A 298 16.23 -17.21 19.23
CA ALA A 298 16.05 -18.59 19.74
C ALA A 298 15.11 -19.50 18.93
N TYR A 299 15.17 -19.48 17.59
CA TYR A 299 14.45 -20.49 16.80
C TYR A 299 15.30 -21.76 16.67
N LYS A 300 14.74 -22.90 17.06
CA LYS A 300 15.40 -24.20 16.91
C LYS A 300 15.28 -24.67 15.46
N THR A 301 16.39 -25.06 14.85
CA THR A 301 16.45 -25.59 13.48
C THR A 301 16.75 -27.09 13.42
N ASP A 302 16.92 -27.73 14.58
CA ASP A 302 17.37 -29.11 14.65
C ASP A 302 16.25 -30.09 14.26
N ALA A 303 16.55 -30.98 13.31
CA ALA A 303 15.57 -31.93 12.76
C ALA A 303 14.99 -32.88 13.82
N SER A 304 15.78 -33.29 14.81
CA SER A 304 15.34 -34.14 15.91
C SER A 304 14.30 -33.46 16.79
N THR A 305 14.53 -32.19 17.13
CA THR A 305 13.58 -31.38 17.90
C THR A 305 12.28 -31.15 17.15
N PHE A 306 12.38 -30.93 15.82
CA PHE A 306 11.21 -30.70 14.98
C PHE A 306 10.36 -31.97 14.79
N ALA A 307 10.99 -33.15 14.76
CA ALA A 307 10.27 -34.43 14.66
C ALA A 307 9.31 -34.67 15.84
N VAL A 308 9.68 -34.23 17.05
CA VAL A 308 8.83 -34.34 18.25
C VAL A 308 7.67 -33.33 18.22
N MET A 309 7.90 -32.13 17.69
CA MET A 309 6.89 -31.06 17.65
C MET A 309 5.88 -31.21 16.50
N ARG A 310 6.14 -32.08 15.52
CA ARG A 310 5.35 -32.19 14.28
C ARG A 310 4.02 -32.93 14.53
N PRO A 311 2.85 -32.30 14.27
CA PRO A 311 1.55 -32.96 14.44
C PRO A 311 1.17 -33.89 13.27
N ILE A 312 1.73 -33.68 12.07
CA ILE A 312 1.41 -34.45 10.86
C ILE A 312 2.70 -35.14 10.38
N PRO A 313 2.79 -36.48 10.28
CA PRO A 313 4.01 -37.15 9.86
C PRO A 313 4.39 -36.81 8.41
N LEU A 314 5.69 -36.90 8.10
CA LEU A 314 6.18 -36.70 6.73
C LEU A 314 5.81 -37.87 5.83
N SER A 315 5.40 -37.54 4.60
CA SER A 315 5.26 -38.50 3.50
C SER A 315 6.64 -39.00 3.04
N GLU A 316 6.68 -40.16 2.38
CA GLU A 316 7.92 -40.74 1.84
C GLU A 316 8.61 -39.80 0.82
N SER A 317 7.83 -39.11 -0.01
CA SER A 317 8.36 -38.12 -0.96
C SER A 317 8.99 -36.90 -0.26
N GLU A 318 8.39 -36.45 0.85
CA GLU A 318 8.91 -35.35 1.67
C GLU A 318 10.21 -35.77 2.38
N LYS A 319 10.28 -37.01 2.88
CA LYS A 319 11.51 -37.59 3.46
C LYS A 319 12.64 -37.65 2.42
N LYS A 320 12.33 -38.07 1.19
CA LYS A 320 13.31 -38.08 0.08
C LYS A 320 13.84 -36.68 -0.19
N LEU A 321 12.98 -35.67 -0.24
CA LEU A 321 13.39 -34.28 -0.47
C LEU A 321 14.39 -33.78 0.59
N TYR A 322 14.17 -34.10 1.86
CA TYR A 322 15.10 -33.76 2.94
C TYR A 322 16.43 -34.50 2.81
N ARG A 323 16.42 -35.80 2.47
CA ARG A 323 17.66 -36.56 2.24
C ARG A 323 18.47 -35.98 1.09
N ASP A 324 17.83 -35.70 -0.05
CA ASP A 324 18.50 -35.12 -1.21
C ASP A 324 19.07 -33.73 -0.90
N TYR A 325 18.38 -32.95 -0.06
CA TYR A 325 18.87 -31.65 0.41
C TYR A 325 20.11 -31.77 1.29
N LEU A 326 20.14 -32.74 2.22
CA LEU A 326 21.31 -33.00 3.07
C LEU A 326 22.51 -33.45 2.21
N LEU A 327 22.31 -34.41 1.31
CA LEU A 327 23.34 -34.87 0.38
C LEU A 327 23.92 -33.71 -0.44
N ARG A 328 23.06 -32.84 -1.00
CA ARG A 328 23.50 -31.65 -1.74
C ARG A 328 24.28 -30.66 -0.87
N ARG A 329 23.90 -30.50 0.40
CA ARG A 329 24.62 -29.64 1.34
C ARG A 329 26.02 -30.19 1.61
N ASP A 330 26.13 -31.49 1.79
CA ASP A 330 27.39 -32.18 2.06
C ASP A 330 28.30 -32.17 0.81
N THR A 331 27.77 -32.44 -0.39
CA THR A 331 28.56 -32.35 -1.64
C THR A 331 29.05 -30.92 -1.90
N ALA A 332 28.23 -29.91 -1.59
CA ALA A 332 28.62 -28.50 -1.73
C ALA A 332 29.72 -28.09 -0.74
N THR A 333 29.85 -28.76 0.41
CA THR A 333 30.98 -28.55 1.33
C THR A 333 32.26 -29.23 0.87
N THR A 334 32.15 -30.35 0.12
CA THR A 334 33.29 -31.11 -0.39
C THR A 334 33.93 -30.47 -1.62
N HIS A 335 33.14 -29.94 -2.56
CA HIS A 335 33.64 -29.21 -3.73
C HIS A 335 33.59 -27.69 -3.53
N LYS A 336 34.63 -27.13 -2.90
CA LYS A 336 34.77 -25.67 -2.81
C LYS A 336 35.11 -25.09 -4.18
N PRO A 337 34.34 -24.11 -4.71
CA PRO A 337 34.67 -23.45 -5.97
C PRO A 337 36.03 -22.74 -5.87
N SER A 338 36.74 -22.63 -6.98
CA SER A 338 38.01 -21.87 -7.08
C SER A 338 37.83 -20.42 -6.59
N LYS A 339 38.88 -19.81 -6.02
CA LYS A 339 38.85 -18.43 -5.47
C LYS A 339 38.30 -17.41 -6.48
N SER A 340 38.60 -17.56 -7.78
CA SER A 340 38.11 -16.67 -8.84
C SER A 340 36.62 -16.88 -9.12
N GLN A 341 36.15 -18.12 -9.20
CA GLN A 341 34.74 -18.44 -9.41
C GLN A 341 33.89 -18.06 -8.19
N ALA A 342 34.45 -18.18 -6.98
CA ALA A 342 33.84 -17.69 -5.75
C ALA A 342 33.77 -16.15 -5.74
N PHE A 343 34.81 -15.45 -6.17
CA PHE A 343 34.83 -13.99 -6.26
C PHE A 343 33.85 -13.47 -7.32
N TRP A 344 33.89 -13.97 -8.55
CA TRP A 344 32.94 -13.59 -9.61
C TRP A 344 31.51 -14.05 -9.31
N GLY A 345 31.33 -15.18 -8.63
CA GLY A 345 30.04 -15.60 -8.10
C GLY A 345 29.52 -14.66 -7.01
N THR A 346 30.38 -14.22 -6.10
CA THR A 346 30.04 -13.24 -5.05
C THR A 346 29.76 -11.87 -5.64
N MET A 347 30.55 -11.43 -6.63
CA MET A 347 30.35 -10.16 -7.33
C MET A 347 29.08 -10.18 -8.20
N GLY A 348 28.82 -11.29 -8.90
CA GLY A 348 27.57 -11.50 -9.65
C GLY A 348 26.35 -11.55 -8.74
N ASP A 349 26.46 -12.19 -7.57
CA ASP A 349 25.41 -12.13 -6.55
C ASP A 349 25.27 -10.68 -6.03
N LEU A 350 26.35 -9.96 -5.75
CA LEU A 350 26.36 -8.56 -5.25
C LEU A 350 25.77 -7.56 -6.27
N MET A 351 25.92 -7.82 -7.56
CA MET A 351 25.40 -6.99 -8.65
C MET A 351 23.91 -7.20 -8.93
N VAL A 352 23.32 -8.33 -8.50
CA VAL A 352 21.94 -8.74 -8.85
C VAL A 352 21.04 -8.94 -7.60
N GLU A 353 21.59 -9.15 -6.41
CA GLU A 353 20.84 -9.36 -5.16
C GLU A 353 20.92 -8.17 -4.20
N ASP A 354 19.80 -7.86 -3.53
CA ASP A 354 19.81 -7.04 -2.32
C ASP A 354 20.63 -7.76 -1.25
N TYR A 355 21.76 -7.19 -0.85
CA TYR A 355 22.58 -7.74 0.23
C TYR A 355 22.23 -7.05 1.55
N LYS A 356 22.08 -7.83 2.62
CA LYS A 356 21.89 -7.33 3.99
C LYS A 356 23.04 -7.83 4.85
N PHE A 357 24.04 -6.98 5.08
CA PHE A 357 25.07 -7.26 6.08
C PHE A 357 24.49 -6.98 7.46
N ASN A 358 24.16 -8.04 8.21
CA ASN A 358 23.83 -7.91 9.63
C ASN A 358 25.12 -8.14 10.41
N LEU A 359 25.74 -7.07 10.92
CA LEU A 359 26.80 -7.23 11.92
C LEU A 359 26.12 -7.23 13.29
N ALA A 360 26.34 -8.30 14.06
CA ALA A 360 25.63 -8.60 15.30
C ALA A 360 25.60 -7.42 16.32
N ASN A 361 26.53 -6.46 16.21
CA ASN A 361 26.61 -5.29 17.10
C ASN A 361 26.75 -3.91 16.41
N ILE A 362 26.93 -3.85 15.08
CA ILE A 362 27.27 -2.61 14.36
C ILE A 362 26.09 -2.08 13.52
N GLY A 363 25.04 -2.90 13.33
CA GLY A 363 23.84 -2.54 12.59
C GLY A 363 23.69 -3.36 11.30
N SER A 364 22.64 -3.02 10.53
CA SER A 364 22.37 -3.65 9.24
C SER A 364 22.59 -2.67 8.09
N VAL A 365 23.49 -3.02 7.18
CA VAL A 365 23.67 -2.29 5.91
C VAL A 365 22.92 -3.07 4.83
N ARG A 366 22.04 -2.39 4.09
CA ARG A 366 21.43 -2.90 2.86
C ARG A 366 21.84 -2.01 1.71
N PHE A 367 22.19 -2.61 0.58
CA PHE A 367 22.40 -1.90 -0.67
C PHE A 367 21.61 -2.60 -1.77
N SER A 368 21.03 -1.81 -2.68
CA SER A 368 20.41 -2.32 -3.88
C SER A 368 21.46 -2.90 -4.84
N PRO A 369 21.10 -3.83 -5.72
CA PRO A 369 22.05 -4.38 -6.68
C PRO A 369 22.65 -3.27 -7.55
N PHE A 370 23.98 -3.30 -7.74
CA PHE A 370 24.68 -2.27 -8.54
C PHE A 370 24.23 -2.27 -10.01
N ILE A 371 23.74 -3.38 -10.55
CA ILE A 371 23.18 -3.44 -11.90
C ILE A 371 21.70 -3.81 -11.77
N ASN A 372 20.93 -2.92 -11.18
CA ASN A 372 19.48 -3.04 -11.24
C ASN A 372 18.95 -2.27 -12.47
N PRO A 373 18.44 -2.94 -13.52
CA PRO A 373 17.90 -2.27 -14.70
C PRO A 373 16.71 -1.33 -14.36
N LEU A 374 16.03 -1.56 -13.22
CA LEU A 374 14.94 -0.72 -12.73
C LEU A 374 15.42 0.60 -12.10
N LEU A 375 16.73 0.75 -11.86
CA LEU A 375 17.34 1.98 -11.35
C LEU A 375 17.89 2.89 -12.45
N PHE A 376 17.89 2.42 -13.71
CA PHE A 376 18.06 3.29 -14.86
C PHE A 376 16.74 4.00 -15.13
N SER A 377 16.81 5.31 -15.36
CA SER A 377 15.66 6.09 -15.78
C SER A 377 16.01 6.93 -16.99
N TYR A 378 15.08 6.98 -17.94
CA TYR A 378 15.17 7.82 -19.12
C TYR A 378 14.03 8.83 -19.07
N SER A 379 14.34 10.09 -19.40
CA SER A 379 13.34 11.13 -19.60
C SER A 379 13.71 11.96 -20.82
N GLY A 380 12.71 12.49 -21.54
CA GLY A 380 12.97 13.30 -22.73
C GLY A 380 13.80 14.56 -22.45
N SER A 381 13.69 15.14 -21.25
CA SER A 381 14.42 16.35 -20.86
C SER A 381 15.79 16.08 -20.24
N ASN A 382 15.92 15.04 -19.40
CA ASN A 382 17.16 14.76 -18.67
C ASN A 382 17.99 13.63 -19.30
N GLY A 383 17.47 12.88 -20.28
CA GLY A 383 18.15 11.75 -20.92
C GLY A 383 18.32 10.54 -20.00
N LEU A 384 19.40 9.78 -20.19
CA LEU A 384 19.70 8.56 -19.42
C LEU A 384 20.34 8.90 -18.07
N SER A 385 19.77 8.39 -16.98
CA SER A 385 20.30 8.55 -15.62
C SER A 385 20.29 7.24 -14.86
N TYR A 386 21.19 7.12 -13.90
CA TYR A 386 21.33 5.97 -13.02
C TYR A 386 21.37 6.44 -11.56
N ARG A 387 20.67 5.74 -10.67
CA ARG A 387 20.58 6.06 -9.24
C ARG A 387 20.87 4.83 -8.40
N GLN A 388 21.69 4.98 -7.36
CA GLN A 388 22.01 3.95 -6.38
C GLN A 388 21.64 4.42 -4.97
N ASP A 389 20.89 3.59 -4.25
CA ASP A 389 20.45 3.87 -2.88
C ASP A 389 21.14 2.93 -1.89
N PHE A 390 21.82 3.52 -0.90
CA PHE A 390 22.39 2.78 0.23
C PHE A 390 21.46 2.95 1.44
N ARG A 391 21.24 1.92 2.24
CA ARG A 391 20.38 1.98 3.43
C ARG A 391 21.09 1.37 4.62
N TYR A 392 21.56 2.22 5.52
CA TYR A 392 22.07 1.81 6.82
C TYR A 392 20.98 1.94 7.87
N ASN A 393 20.72 0.86 8.63
CA ASN A 393 19.80 0.88 9.77
C ASN A 393 20.47 0.26 10.98
N ARG A 394 20.50 0.98 12.10
CA ARG A 394 21.01 0.49 13.38
C ARG A 394 19.96 0.69 14.47
N LEU A 395 19.66 -0.39 15.18
CA LEU A 395 18.82 -0.37 16.37
C LEU A 395 19.74 -0.34 17.60
N PHE A 396 19.57 0.65 18.47
CA PHE A 396 20.30 0.76 19.74
C PHE A 396 19.46 0.24 20.90
N ARG A 397 20.07 0.13 22.09
CA ARG A 397 19.37 -0.20 23.33
C ARG A 397 18.22 0.78 23.59
N GLY A 398 17.05 0.25 23.96
CA GLY A 398 15.83 1.02 24.19
C GLY A 398 15.06 1.40 22.93
N ASP A 399 15.13 0.57 21.88
CA ASP A 399 14.41 0.67 20.60
C ASP A 399 14.66 1.96 19.78
N LYS A 400 15.73 2.68 20.10
CA LYS A 400 16.18 3.85 19.33
C LYS A 400 16.69 3.39 17.98
N LEU A 401 16.33 4.08 16.92
CA LEU A 401 16.64 3.68 15.55
C LEU A 401 17.38 4.81 14.84
N LEU A 402 18.52 4.49 14.25
CA LEU A 402 19.22 5.35 13.30
C LEU A 402 19.09 4.74 11.91
N ARG A 403 18.51 5.51 11.00
CA ARG A 403 18.43 5.18 9.57
C ARG A 403 19.18 6.24 8.79
N ILE A 404 20.14 5.83 7.99
CA ILE A 404 20.89 6.70 7.08
C ILE A 404 20.74 6.15 5.67
N VAL A 405 20.28 6.99 4.75
CA VAL A 405 20.02 6.64 3.36
C VAL A 405 20.77 7.60 2.45
N PRO A 406 22.06 7.33 2.14
CA PRO A 406 22.76 8.01 1.06
C PRO A 406 22.20 7.54 -0.29
N LYS A 407 21.85 8.49 -1.15
CA LYS A 407 21.46 8.25 -2.54
C LYS A 407 22.48 8.94 -3.43
N LEU A 408 23.03 8.20 -4.38
CA LEU A 408 23.96 8.71 -5.38
C LEU A 408 23.33 8.53 -6.76
N GLY A 409 23.49 9.48 -7.65
CA GLY A 409 22.94 9.40 -9.00
C GLY A 409 23.83 10.09 -9.99
N TYR A 410 23.83 9.61 -11.22
CA TYR A 410 24.57 10.21 -12.32
C TYR A 410 23.69 10.30 -13.56
N ASN A 411 23.65 11.47 -14.17
CA ASN A 411 23.00 11.70 -15.44
C ASN A 411 24.05 11.71 -16.55
N PHE A 412 23.97 10.72 -17.44
CA PHE A 412 24.93 10.52 -18.53
C PHE A 412 24.79 11.57 -19.63
N THR A 413 23.56 11.99 -19.94
CA THR A 413 23.30 12.98 -20.99
C THR A 413 23.78 14.37 -20.58
N ARG A 414 23.57 14.75 -19.31
CA ARG A 414 23.99 16.07 -18.79
C ARG A 414 25.35 16.09 -18.10
N LYS A 415 25.97 14.92 -17.89
CA LYS A 415 27.22 14.74 -17.13
C LYS A 415 27.15 15.34 -15.71
N GLU A 416 26.01 15.15 -15.04
CA GLU A 416 25.77 15.70 -13.71
C GLU A 416 25.69 14.60 -12.64
N PHE A 417 26.38 14.85 -11.52
CA PHE A 417 26.33 13.99 -10.35
C PHE A 417 25.36 14.55 -9.30
N TYR A 418 24.43 13.70 -8.88
CA TYR A 418 23.43 13.98 -7.86
C TYR A 418 23.72 13.15 -6.61
N TRP A 419 23.55 13.73 -5.45
CA TRP A 419 23.69 13.06 -4.17
C TRP A 419 22.71 13.66 -3.16
N SER A 420 22.18 12.80 -2.30
CA SER A 420 21.40 13.23 -1.14
C SER A 420 21.65 12.28 0.03
N LEU A 421 21.58 12.82 1.23
CA LEU A 421 21.75 12.11 2.48
C LEU A 421 20.51 12.37 3.33
N ASN A 422 19.74 11.31 3.56
CA ASN A 422 18.61 11.34 4.49
C ASN A 422 19.00 10.59 5.75
N ALA A 423 19.11 11.29 6.88
CA ALA A 423 19.42 10.72 8.18
C ALA A 423 18.23 10.94 9.14
N ASP A 424 17.64 9.84 9.58
CA ASP A 424 16.56 9.82 10.56
C ASP A 424 17.09 9.17 11.85
N PHE A 425 17.05 9.92 12.95
CA PHE A 425 17.40 9.41 14.28
C PHE A 425 16.22 9.51 15.23
N GLU A 426 15.63 8.37 15.54
CA GLU A 426 14.53 8.23 16.49
C GLU A 426 15.10 7.96 17.88
N TYR A 427 15.20 9.01 18.68
CA TYR A 427 15.82 8.97 20.00
C TYR A 427 14.82 8.66 21.12
N TRP A 428 13.53 8.97 20.93
CA TRP A 428 12.46 8.70 21.90
C TRP A 428 11.25 8.00 21.26
N PRO A 429 11.29 6.67 21.08
CA PRO A 429 10.25 5.92 20.37
C PRO A 429 8.85 5.95 21.00
N GLN A 430 8.74 6.13 22.33
CA GLN A 430 7.43 6.19 23.04
C GLN A 430 6.64 7.46 22.72
N LYS A 431 7.36 8.57 22.52
CA LYS A 431 6.81 9.90 22.19
C LYS A 431 7.07 10.26 20.72
N ARG A 432 7.41 9.26 19.89
CA ARG A 432 7.78 9.40 18.47
C ARG A 432 8.75 10.57 18.23
N GLY A 433 9.69 10.77 19.16
CA GLY A 433 10.69 11.82 19.10
C GLY A 433 11.78 11.45 18.11
N PHE A 434 11.87 12.16 16.98
CA PHE A 434 12.91 11.94 15.99
C PHE A 434 13.48 13.25 15.43
N VAL A 435 14.73 13.16 15.01
CA VAL A 435 15.42 14.18 14.22
C VAL A 435 15.57 13.67 12.80
N ARG A 436 15.17 14.48 11.83
CA ARG A 436 15.37 14.24 10.40
C ARG A 436 16.29 15.31 9.84
N LEU A 437 17.38 14.86 9.23
CA LEU A 437 18.31 15.68 8.48
C LEU A 437 18.29 15.23 7.03
N ASN A 438 18.02 16.17 6.12
CA ASN A 438 18.02 15.93 4.70
C ASN A 438 18.92 16.97 4.02
N VAL A 439 19.99 16.49 3.39
CA VAL A 439 20.99 17.33 2.74
C VAL A 439 21.27 16.76 1.37
N GLY A 440 21.31 17.59 0.34
CA GLY A 440 21.67 17.11 -0.98
C GLY A 440 21.74 18.23 -2.00
N ASN A 441 22.23 17.88 -3.19
CA ASN A 441 22.06 18.72 -4.35
C ASN A 441 20.76 18.30 -5.08
N GLY A 442 19.83 19.24 -5.17
CA GLY A 442 18.56 19.07 -5.86
C GLY A 442 18.71 19.02 -7.38
N ASN A 443 17.59 18.76 -8.04
CA ASN A 443 17.49 18.82 -9.49
C ASN A 443 17.66 20.27 -9.98
N ARG A 444 17.90 20.45 -11.28
CA ARG A 444 17.82 21.78 -11.89
C ARG A 444 16.41 22.34 -11.70
N ILE A 445 16.28 23.46 -11.00
CA ILE A 445 15.01 24.16 -10.80
C ILE A 445 14.91 25.26 -11.86
N TYR A 446 13.73 25.37 -12.45
CA TYR A 446 13.37 26.41 -13.42
C TYR A 446 12.42 27.41 -12.74
N SER A 447 12.69 28.71 -12.87
CA SER A 447 11.80 29.76 -12.36
C SER A 447 11.15 30.48 -13.54
N SER A 448 9.85 30.24 -13.76
CA SER A 448 9.10 30.91 -14.83
C SER A 448 8.97 32.41 -14.59
N LYS A 449 8.89 32.84 -13.31
CA LYS A 449 8.75 34.26 -12.95
C LYS A 449 9.98 35.09 -13.33
N VAL A 450 11.18 34.55 -13.14
CA VAL A 450 12.43 35.21 -13.59
C VAL A 450 12.40 35.38 -15.11
N LEU A 451 11.99 34.34 -15.85
CA LEU A 451 11.96 34.42 -17.32
C LEU A 451 10.86 35.34 -17.85
N ASP A 452 9.67 35.33 -17.25
CA ASP A 452 8.56 36.20 -17.65
C ASP A 452 8.88 37.67 -17.36
N GLU A 453 9.53 37.97 -16.22
CA GLU A 453 10.02 39.31 -15.89
C GLU A 453 11.13 39.77 -16.86
N LEU A 454 12.02 38.86 -17.28
CA LEU A 454 13.04 39.14 -18.31
C LEU A 454 12.42 39.40 -19.68
N LYS A 455 11.41 38.63 -20.09
CA LYS A 455 10.72 38.76 -21.39
C LYS A 455 9.80 39.98 -21.50
N ALA A 456 9.35 40.52 -20.36
CA ALA A 456 8.55 41.75 -20.34
C ALA A 456 9.40 43.02 -20.58
N MET A 457 10.72 42.89 -20.65
CA MET A 457 11.63 44.00 -20.93
C MET A 457 11.77 44.22 -22.45
N PRO A 458 11.94 45.47 -22.91
CA PRO A 458 12.28 45.74 -24.30
C PRO A 458 13.62 45.09 -24.70
N ASP A 459 13.66 44.42 -25.86
CA ASP A 459 14.86 43.77 -26.45
C ASP A 459 16.07 44.72 -26.66
N SER A 460 15.87 46.03 -26.53
CA SER A 460 16.87 47.06 -26.78
C SER A 460 17.79 47.38 -25.59
N ILE A 461 17.56 46.85 -24.39
CA ILE A 461 18.30 47.23 -23.17
C ILE A 461 19.42 46.22 -22.82
N PHE A 462 19.22 44.93 -23.11
CA PHE A 462 20.14 43.85 -22.77
C PHE A 462 20.30 42.84 -23.89
N ASN A 463 21.49 42.28 -24.06
CA ASN A 463 21.69 41.12 -24.93
C ASN A 463 21.22 39.84 -24.22
N PHE A 464 19.98 39.41 -24.51
CA PHE A 464 19.38 38.21 -23.93
C PHE A 464 20.15 36.92 -24.19
N ASN A 465 21.03 36.87 -25.19
CA ASN A 465 21.86 35.69 -25.44
C ASN A 465 22.92 35.46 -24.35
N LEU A 466 23.18 36.43 -23.47
CA LEU A 466 24.15 36.35 -22.36
C LEU A 466 23.50 36.17 -20.98
N ILE A 467 22.16 36.09 -20.92
CA ILE A 467 21.39 35.94 -19.68
C ILE A 467 20.86 34.51 -19.59
N HIS A 468 21.57 33.67 -18.85
CA HIS A 468 21.24 32.24 -18.67
C HIS A 468 20.63 31.96 -17.29
N LEU A 469 19.45 32.54 -17.00
CA LEU A 469 18.74 32.37 -15.71
C LEU A 469 17.66 31.27 -15.74
N ASP A 470 17.73 30.36 -16.70
CA ASP A 470 16.73 29.29 -16.85
C ASP A 470 16.89 28.17 -15.81
N TYR A 471 18.13 27.87 -15.39
CA TYR A 471 18.41 26.70 -14.56
C TYR A 471 19.30 27.03 -13.36
N PHE A 472 18.85 26.59 -12.19
CA PHE A 472 19.61 26.71 -10.94
C PHE A 472 19.93 25.33 -10.37
N LYS A 473 21.16 25.15 -9.88
CA LYS A 473 21.54 24.05 -9.00
C LYS A 473 21.11 24.42 -7.58
N ASP A 474 20.29 23.59 -6.96
CA ASP A 474 19.85 23.79 -5.57
C ASP A 474 20.72 22.94 -4.63
N LEU A 475 21.34 23.54 -3.63
CA LEU A 475 21.95 22.84 -2.51
C LEU A 475 21.09 23.11 -1.29
N TYR A 476 20.42 22.08 -0.79
CA TYR A 476 19.48 22.22 0.31
C TYR A 476 19.98 21.53 1.58
N PHE A 477 19.65 22.13 2.71
CA PHE A 477 19.85 21.60 4.05
C PHE A 477 18.54 21.78 4.81
N ASN A 478 17.91 20.67 5.14
CA ASN A 478 16.63 20.63 5.83
C ASN A 478 16.82 19.90 7.16
N PHE A 479 16.58 20.61 8.26
CA PHE A 479 16.59 20.04 9.59
C PHE A 479 15.17 20.07 10.16
N ARG A 480 14.72 18.97 10.75
CA ARG A 480 13.41 18.86 11.40
C ARG A 480 13.53 18.01 12.65
N HIS A 481 12.97 18.49 13.73
CA HIS A 481 12.75 17.76 14.98
C HIS A 481 11.25 17.63 15.20
N THR A 482 10.78 16.41 15.44
CA THR A 482 9.36 16.12 15.65
C THR A 482 9.20 15.35 16.94
N VAL A 483 8.22 15.74 17.76
CA VAL A 483 7.85 15.07 19.02
C VAL A 483 6.33 15.03 19.15
N GLU A 484 5.82 13.88 19.60
CA GLU A 484 4.42 13.71 19.97
C GLU A 484 4.21 14.18 21.42
N VAL A 485 3.55 15.33 21.61
CA VAL A 485 3.33 15.90 22.95
C VAL A 485 2.25 15.10 23.69
N VAL A 486 1.10 14.95 23.02
CA VAL A 486 -0.09 14.21 23.47
C VAL A 486 -0.44 13.19 22.38
N ASN A 487 -1.14 12.10 22.72
CA ASN A 487 -1.52 11.08 21.75
C ASN A 487 -2.21 11.68 20.50
N GLY A 488 -1.57 11.53 19.34
CA GLY A 488 -1.99 12.06 18.05
C GLY A 488 -1.61 13.52 17.78
N LEU A 489 -0.97 14.24 18.71
CA LEU A 489 -0.52 15.63 18.53
C LEU A 489 1.01 15.67 18.33
N ASP A 490 1.43 15.73 17.07
CA ASP A 490 2.82 15.84 16.65
C ASP A 490 3.19 17.31 16.41
N VAL A 491 4.23 17.79 17.11
CA VAL A 491 4.79 19.13 16.90
C VAL A 491 6.15 18.97 16.25
N SER A 492 6.35 19.64 15.12
CA SER A 492 7.60 19.66 14.37
C SER A 492 8.17 21.06 14.29
N VAL A 493 9.43 21.21 14.65
CA VAL A 493 10.19 22.46 14.53
C VAL A 493 11.43 22.19 13.70
N GLY A 494 11.79 23.12 12.82
CA GLY A 494 12.93 22.94 11.94
C GLY A 494 13.27 24.19 11.17
N PHE A 495 14.17 24.04 10.22
CA PHE A 495 14.49 25.09 9.26
C PHE A 495 14.92 24.46 7.93
N SER A 496 14.63 25.18 6.85
CA SER A 496 15.08 24.89 5.50
C SER A 496 16.10 25.95 5.09
N ALA A 497 17.24 25.51 4.58
CA ALA A 497 18.27 26.39 4.04
C ALA A 497 18.60 25.93 2.62
N HIS A 498 18.46 26.83 1.65
CA HIS A 498 18.74 26.53 0.25
C HIS A 498 19.74 27.54 -0.30
N LYS A 499 20.72 27.03 -1.06
CA LYS A 499 21.64 27.83 -1.85
C LYS A 499 21.44 27.45 -3.31
N ARG A 500 20.85 28.37 -4.08
CA ARG A 500 20.54 28.17 -5.50
C ARG A 500 21.53 28.97 -6.33
N THR A 501 22.32 28.28 -7.14
CA THR A 501 23.33 28.89 -8.02
C THR A 501 22.96 28.65 -9.48
N ALA A 502 23.00 29.69 -10.32
CA ALA A 502 22.76 29.54 -11.76
C ALA A 502 23.76 28.53 -12.36
N VAL A 503 23.28 27.68 -13.27
CA VAL A 503 24.13 26.68 -13.96
C VAL A 503 25.16 27.37 -14.84
N GLU A 504 24.73 28.44 -15.53
CA GLU A 504 25.57 29.32 -16.33
C GLU A 504 25.45 30.74 -15.75
N PRO A 505 26.56 31.38 -15.35
CA PRO A 505 26.49 32.71 -14.78
C PRO A 505 26.08 33.71 -15.87
N SER A 506 25.00 34.47 -15.63
CA SER A 506 24.59 35.52 -16.55
C SER A 506 25.59 36.68 -16.52
N ARG A 507 25.91 37.23 -17.69
CA ARG A 507 26.66 38.48 -17.84
C ARG A 507 25.69 39.54 -18.34
N PHE A 508 25.36 40.49 -17.48
CA PHE A 508 24.55 41.64 -17.86
C PHE A 508 25.45 42.63 -18.62
N VAL A 509 25.48 42.49 -19.94
CA VAL A 509 26.13 43.46 -20.84
C VAL A 509 25.05 44.39 -21.36
N ILE A 510 25.14 45.66 -20.96
CA ILE A 510 24.27 46.72 -21.48
C ILE A 510 24.78 47.07 -22.88
N THR A 511 23.92 46.95 -23.89
CA THR A 511 24.24 47.34 -25.28
C THR A 511 23.34 48.51 -25.66
N GLY A 512 23.92 49.72 -25.75
CA GLY A 512 23.25 50.95 -26.21
C GLY A 512 23.34 52.13 -25.25
N ASP A 513 23.09 53.35 -25.76
CA ASP A 513 23.07 54.63 -25.02
C ASP A 513 21.76 54.82 -24.22
N TYR A 514 21.31 53.80 -23.49
CA TYR A 514 20.16 53.91 -22.60
C TYR A 514 20.58 54.30 -21.19
N PRO A 515 19.77 55.09 -20.45
CA PRO A 515 20.06 55.39 -19.06
C PRO A 515 20.15 54.09 -18.26
N MET A 516 21.17 53.99 -17.39
CA MET A 516 21.37 52.79 -16.57
C MET A 516 20.08 52.44 -15.82
N PRO A 517 19.65 51.17 -15.82
CA PRO A 517 18.51 50.75 -15.01
C PRO A 517 18.82 51.03 -13.53
N PRO A 518 17.81 51.34 -12.70
CA PRO A 518 18.00 51.63 -11.27
C PRO A 518 18.83 50.54 -10.57
N PRO A 519 19.74 50.88 -9.64
CA PRO A 519 20.54 49.88 -8.91
C PRO A 519 19.70 48.79 -8.23
N GLU A 520 18.51 49.16 -7.74
CA GLU A 520 17.52 48.24 -7.15
C GLU A 520 17.06 47.13 -8.09
N PHE A 521 17.12 47.37 -9.40
CA PHE A 521 16.73 46.41 -10.43
C PHE A 521 17.82 45.38 -10.70
N MET A 522 19.08 45.82 -10.75
CA MET A 522 20.24 44.93 -10.90
C MET A 522 20.41 44.02 -9.67
N ASP A 523 20.02 44.49 -8.49
CA ASP A 523 20.04 43.71 -7.25
C ASP A 523 19.01 42.57 -7.20
N LYS A 524 17.99 42.58 -8.05
CA LYS A 524 16.98 41.51 -8.15
C LYS A 524 17.50 40.28 -8.88
N PHE A 525 18.35 40.46 -9.90
CA PHE A 525 18.86 39.37 -10.71
C PHE A 525 20.26 38.93 -10.27
N LYS A 526 20.30 37.97 -9.35
CA LYS A 526 21.54 37.42 -8.81
C LYS A 526 21.86 36.05 -9.41
N ASN A 527 23.15 35.77 -9.60
CA ASN A 527 23.62 34.44 -9.96
C ASN A 527 23.51 33.43 -8.79
N THR A 528 23.30 33.91 -7.56
CA THR A 528 23.15 33.07 -6.37
C THR A 528 22.06 33.63 -5.45
N TYR A 529 21.10 32.78 -5.10
CA TYR A 529 20.05 33.07 -4.14
C TYR A 529 20.21 32.17 -2.91
N ILE A 530 20.14 32.76 -1.73
CA ILE A 530 20.23 32.03 -0.46
C ILE A 530 18.93 32.26 0.30
N SER A 531 18.24 31.19 0.70
CA SER A 531 17.04 31.27 1.53
C SER A 531 17.25 30.51 2.83
N PHE A 532 16.95 31.13 3.96
CA PHE A 532 16.88 30.49 5.27
C PHE A 532 15.47 30.68 5.84
N ALA A 533 14.75 29.59 6.06
CA ALA A 533 13.37 29.63 6.52
C ALA A 533 13.13 28.68 7.71
N PRO A 534 13.03 29.18 8.95
CA PRO A 534 12.45 28.42 10.05
C PRO A 534 11.02 27.97 9.72
N ARG A 535 10.68 26.77 10.18
CA ARG A 535 9.40 26.12 9.95
C ARG A 535 8.86 25.47 11.22
N VAL A 536 7.59 25.69 11.49
CA VAL A 536 6.84 25.07 12.58
C VAL A 536 5.61 24.39 11.97
N ARG A 537 5.45 23.10 12.24
CA ARG A 537 4.30 22.32 11.80
C ARG A 537 3.65 21.63 12.98
N VAL A 538 2.35 21.81 13.15
CA VAL A 538 1.54 21.11 14.15
C VAL A 538 0.58 20.19 13.41
N GLU A 539 0.61 18.90 13.75
CA GLU A 539 -0.27 17.88 13.18
C GLU A 539 -1.05 17.20 14.32
N TRP A 540 -2.37 17.15 14.20
CA TRP A 540 -3.25 16.61 15.24
C TRP A 540 -4.26 15.62 14.66
N THR A 541 -4.20 14.38 15.13
CA THR A 541 -5.16 13.32 14.85
C THR A 541 -5.83 12.88 16.16
N PRO A 542 -7.04 13.39 16.47
CA PRO A 542 -7.75 13.02 17.69
C PRO A 542 -8.04 11.51 17.75
N GLY A 543 -8.06 10.93 18.95
CA GLY A 543 -8.54 9.56 19.17
C GLY A 543 -7.78 8.46 18.42
N LEU A 544 -6.49 8.68 18.16
CA LEU A 544 -5.62 7.74 17.46
C LEU A 544 -5.36 6.50 18.32
N TYR A 545 -5.73 5.32 17.80
CA TYR A 545 -5.39 4.05 18.44
C TYR A 545 -3.91 3.74 18.22
N TYR A 546 -3.26 3.16 19.22
CA TYR A 546 -1.86 2.75 19.13
C TYR A 546 -1.56 1.54 20.00
N TYR A 547 -0.46 0.85 19.72
CA TYR A 547 0.12 -0.15 20.60
C TYR A 547 1.63 0.05 20.75
N MET A 548 2.19 -0.47 21.83
CA MET A 548 3.62 -0.44 22.12
C MET A 548 4.26 -1.76 21.71
N ASN A 549 5.17 -1.72 20.76
CA ASN A 549 6.08 -2.82 20.47
C ASN A 549 7.41 -2.55 21.18
N GLY A 550 7.62 -3.17 22.34
CA GLY A 550 8.70 -2.79 23.26
C GLY A 550 8.50 -1.36 23.78
N LYS A 551 9.47 -0.47 23.55
CA LYS A 551 9.38 0.97 23.84
C LYS A 551 8.89 1.78 22.64
N ARG A 552 8.61 1.18 21.49
CA ARG A 552 8.20 1.89 20.28
C ARG A 552 6.69 1.96 20.16
N LYS A 553 6.17 3.16 19.95
CA LYS A 553 4.76 3.39 19.71
C LYS A 553 4.41 3.18 18.23
N ILE A 554 3.41 2.36 17.94
CA ILE A 554 2.89 2.11 16.59
C ILE A 554 1.45 2.59 16.53
N ASN A 555 1.21 3.62 15.73
CA ASN A 555 -0.11 4.18 15.49
C ASN A 555 -0.90 3.29 14.50
N LEU A 556 -2.19 3.14 14.76
CA LEU A 556 -3.12 2.34 13.95
C LEU A 556 -4.06 3.30 13.21
N ARG A 557 -5.38 3.16 13.42
CA ARG A 557 -6.41 3.98 12.79
C ARG A 557 -6.95 5.03 13.76
N SER A 558 -7.51 6.12 13.20
CA SER A 558 -8.40 7.03 13.90
C SER A 558 -9.77 7.07 13.22
N LEU A 559 -10.80 7.44 13.98
CA LEU A 559 -12.14 7.76 13.46
C LEU A 559 -12.29 9.26 13.14
N TYR A 560 -11.29 10.07 13.47
CA TYR A 560 -11.30 11.52 13.32
C TYR A 560 -10.30 11.97 12.25
N PRO A 561 -10.52 13.14 11.62
CA PRO A 561 -9.59 13.68 10.63
C PRO A 561 -8.25 14.06 11.25
N THR A 562 -7.21 14.10 10.41
CA THR A 562 -5.92 14.69 10.74
C THR A 562 -5.95 16.16 10.30
N PHE A 563 -5.69 17.04 11.25
CA PHE A 563 -5.50 18.46 11.02
C PHE A 563 -4.01 18.76 10.98
N SER A 564 -3.57 19.60 10.05
CA SER A 564 -2.20 20.08 10.03
C SER A 564 -2.13 21.57 9.72
N VAL A 565 -1.31 22.27 10.48
CA VAL A 565 -0.97 23.68 10.27
C VAL A 565 0.52 23.75 10.06
N ASP A 566 0.94 24.39 8.98
CA ASP A 566 2.33 24.60 8.61
C ASP A 566 2.61 26.10 8.49
N TYR A 567 3.59 26.57 9.24
CA TYR A 567 4.05 27.94 9.26
C TYR A 567 5.54 27.98 8.90
N GLU A 568 5.90 28.71 7.86
CA GLU A 568 7.28 28.87 7.42
C GLU A 568 7.56 30.34 7.12
N ARG A 569 8.70 30.85 7.60
CA ARG A 569 9.09 32.24 7.40
C ARG A 569 10.52 32.33 6.92
N GLY A 570 10.74 32.83 5.71
CA GLY A 570 12.06 33.19 5.19
C GLY A 570 12.56 34.50 5.80
N ILE A 571 13.76 34.50 6.37
CA ILE A 571 14.33 35.67 7.06
C ILE A 571 15.52 36.20 6.26
N LYS A 572 15.44 37.46 5.81
CA LYS A 572 16.52 38.16 5.11
C LYS A 572 17.70 38.44 6.04
N GLY A 573 18.93 38.39 5.52
CA GLY A 573 20.17 38.73 6.23
C GLY A 573 20.81 37.61 7.06
N VAL A 574 20.03 36.65 7.55
CA VAL A 574 20.57 35.46 8.27
C VAL A 574 21.34 34.58 7.28
N PHE A 575 22.60 34.25 7.57
CA PHE A 575 23.50 33.51 6.65
C PHE A 575 23.60 34.11 5.23
N LYS A 576 23.49 35.45 5.09
CA LYS A 576 23.41 36.14 3.80
C LYS A 576 22.19 35.76 2.96
N SER A 577 21.08 35.40 3.61
CA SER A 577 19.82 35.13 2.91
C SER A 577 19.31 36.38 2.20
N THR A 578 18.93 36.23 0.94
CA THR A 578 18.53 37.34 0.06
C THR A 578 17.05 37.68 0.17
N GLY A 579 16.19 36.66 0.26
CA GLY A 579 14.73 36.83 0.21
C GLY A 579 14.00 36.70 1.55
N GLU A 580 12.89 37.42 1.68
CA GLU A 580 11.93 37.35 2.79
C GLU A 580 10.57 36.88 2.29
N TYR A 581 9.96 35.97 3.04
CA TYR A 581 8.58 35.53 2.80
C TYR A 581 7.97 34.93 4.05
N GLU A 582 6.65 34.86 4.08
CA GLU A 582 5.92 34.18 5.15
C GLU A 582 4.77 33.37 4.56
N ARG A 583 4.69 32.09 4.93
CA ARG A 583 3.76 31.10 4.39
C ARG A 583 3.00 30.44 5.53
N ILE A 584 1.68 30.42 5.40
CA ILE A 584 0.77 29.70 6.31
C ILE A 584 -0.07 28.74 5.48
N GLU A 585 -0.12 27.47 5.88
CA GLU A 585 -0.95 26.45 5.26
C GLU A 585 -1.72 25.65 6.30
N PHE A 586 -2.98 25.43 6.01
CA PHE A 586 -3.84 24.49 6.73
C PHE A 586 -4.25 23.36 5.79
N ASP A 587 -4.20 22.13 6.28
CA ASP A 587 -4.61 20.93 5.56
C ASP A 587 -5.33 19.96 6.49
N LEU A 588 -6.51 19.52 6.06
CA LEU A 588 -7.38 18.57 6.73
C LEU A 588 -7.48 17.33 5.84
N GLN A 589 -7.12 16.17 6.38
CA GLN A 589 -7.19 14.89 5.69
C GLN A 589 -8.02 13.90 6.46
N HIS A 590 -8.83 13.11 5.76
CA HIS A 590 -9.61 12.05 6.40
C HIS A 590 -9.87 10.89 5.45
N GLN A 591 -9.70 9.68 5.96
CA GLN A 591 -10.01 8.44 5.26
C GLN A 591 -11.03 7.61 6.07
N ILE A 592 -12.25 7.48 5.55
CA ILE A 592 -13.30 6.63 6.12
C ILE A 592 -13.31 5.29 5.39
N ARG A 593 -13.11 4.20 6.13
CA ARG A 593 -13.33 2.84 5.64
C ARG A 593 -14.77 2.45 5.94
N LEU A 594 -15.59 2.28 4.91
CA LEU A 594 -17.00 1.89 5.02
C LEU A 594 -17.19 0.36 5.08
N GLY A 595 -16.10 -0.40 4.99
CA GLY A 595 -16.10 -1.87 4.87
C GLY A 595 -16.45 -2.34 3.45
N LEU A 596 -16.29 -3.64 3.20
CA LEU A 596 -16.51 -4.25 1.88
C LEU A 596 -15.64 -3.62 0.77
N MET A 597 -14.39 -3.27 1.09
CA MET A 597 -13.42 -2.60 0.18
C MET A 597 -13.88 -1.23 -0.32
N ARG A 598 -14.67 -0.49 0.48
CA ARG A 598 -15.10 0.86 0.13
C ARG A 598 -14.43 1.89 1.01
N ASN A 599 -13.79 2.86 0.38
CA ASN A 599 -13.07 3.93 1.04
C ASN A 599 -13.59 5.27 0.54
N ILE A 600 -13.88 6.17 1.47
CA ILE A 600 -14.05 7.59 1.19
C ILE A 600 -12.79 8.29 1.68
N TYR A 601 -12.19 9.08 0.80
CA TYR A 601 -11.09 9.95 1.14
C TYR A 601 -11.48 11.38 0.80
N TYR A 602 -11.28 12.31 1.73
CA TYR A 602 -11.43 13.72 1.45
C TYR A 602 -10.28 14.52 2.06
N ARG A 603 -9.88 15.56 1.33
CA ARG A 603 -8.81 16.47 1.71
C ARG A 603 -9.25 17.89 1.43
N PHE A 604 -9.16 18.73 2.44
CA PHE A 604 -9.44 20.15 2.33
C PHE A 604 -8.20 20.93 2.76
N GLY A 605 -7.82 21.95 2.00
CA GLY A 605 -6.66 22.74 2.39
C GLY A 605 -6.75 24.17 1.87
N PHE A 606 -6.13 25.08 2.60
CA PHE A 606 -5.97 26.45 2.17
C PHE A 606 -4.59 26.94 2.58
N GLY A 607 -4.03 27.83 1.78
CA GLY A 607 -2.71 28.41 2.05
C GLY A 607 -2.65 29.84 1.58
N ALA A 608 -1.82 30.64 2.23
CA ALA A 608 -1.56 32.02 1.85
C ALA A 608 -0.10 32.42 2.16
N PHE A 609 0.44 33.26 1.30
CA PHE A 609 1.65 34.03 1.55
C PHE A 609 1.26 35.42 2.08
N THR A 610 1.60 35.72 3.32
CA THR A 610 1.30 37.02 3.96
C THR A 610 2.31 38.09 3.55
N ASN A 611 3.59 37.73 3.44
CA ASN A 611 4.64 38.57 2.88
C ASN A 611 5.35 37.89 1.70
N GLN A 612 5.63 38.65 0.62
CA GLN A 612 6.16 38.16 -0.65
C GLN A 612 7.05 39.22 -1.33
N ASP A 613 8.26 39.42 -0.83
CA ASP A 613 9.16 40.44 -1.41
C ASP A 613 10.12 39.83 -2.46
N GLU A 614 10.49 38.54 -2.38
CA GLU A 614 11.38 37.87 -3.36
C GLU A 614 11.11 36.34 -3.53
N LEU A 615 9.98 35.95 -4.16
CA LEU A 615 9.56 34.52 -4.32
C LEU A 615 9.97 33.88 -5.67
N TYR A 616 11.27 33.81 -5.99
CA TYR A 616 11.70 33.15 -7.23
C TYR A 616 11.68 31.61 -7.16
N PHE A 617 11.69 31.00 -5.97
CA PHE A 617 11.90 29.54 -5.79
C PHE A 617 11.13 28.88 -4.64
N VAL A 618 10.10 29.53 -4.11
CA VAL A 618 9.35 29.06 -2.95
C VAL A 618 7.94 28.72 -3.41
N ASP A 619 7.55 27.47 -3.18
CA ASP A 619 6.25 26.91 -3.53
C ASP A 619 5.46 26.57 -2.25
N PHE A 620 4.15 26.41 -2.38
CA PHE A 620 3.33 25.86 -1.30
C PHE A 620 3.74 24.40 -1.01
N ALA A 621 3.80 24.01 0.26
CA ALA A 621 4.17 22.65 0.66
C ALA A 621 3.07 21.64 0.33
N ASN A 622 1.82 21.99 0.62
CA ASN A 622 0.66 21.11 0.40
C ASN A 622 0.04 21.26 -1.01
N PHE A 623 0.33 22.35 -1.72
CA PHE A 623 -0.16 22.62 -3.08
C PHE A 623 1.02 22.75 -4.04
N SER A 624 1.60 21.60 -4.39
CA SER A 624 2.75 21.50 -5.30
C SER A 624 2.55 20.36 -6.31
N ARG A 625 3.19 20.49 -7.47
CA ARG A 625 3.17 19.46 -8.52
C ARG A 625 4.35 18.51 -8.35
N HIS A 626 4.06 17.23 -8.11
CA HIS A 626 5.06 16.17 -8.16
C HIS A 626 5.20 15.64 -9.59
N ASN A 627 6.39 15.75 -10.18
CA ASN A 627 6.65 15.34 -11.57
C ASN A 627 6.92 13.85 -11.76
N LEU A 628 7.18 13.12 -10.67
CA LEU A 628 7.36 11.67 -10.70
C LEU A 628 6.07 10.99 -10.22
N PRO A 629 5.58 9.94 -10.91
CA PRO A 629 4.48 9.15 -10.40
C PRO A 629 4.96 8.40 -9.16
N VAL A 630 4.59 8.92 -7.99
CA VAL A 630 4.57 8.14 -6.75
C VAL A 630 3.34 7.22 -6.87
N GLY A 631 3.47 5.93 -6.55
CA GLY A 631 2.41 4.93 -6.77
C GLY A 631 1.05 5.32 -6.19
N TRP A 632 -0.03 4.62 -6.57
CA TRP A 632 -1.42 4.95 -6.23
C TRP A 632 -1.75 4.87 -4.74
N ASN A 633 -0.86 4.27 -3.93
CA ASN A 633 -0.95 4.32 -2.48
C ASN A 633 -0.59 5.69 -1.88
N ASP A 634 -0.08 6.65 -2.67
CA ASP A 634 0.17 8.02 -2.22
C ASP A 634 -0.57 9.04 -3.12
N GLU A 635 -1.44 9.81 -2.46
CA GLU A 635 -1.95 11.14 -2.86
C GLU A 635 -2.75 11.34 -4.17
N ILE A 636 -3.18 10.33 -4.92
CA ILE A 636 -4.07 10.63 -6.07
C ILE A 636 -5.41 11.20 -5.60
N GLY A 637 -5.93 10.73 -4.46
CA GLY A 637 -7.19 11.23 -3.91
C GLY A 637 -7.16 12.68 -3.40
N GLY A 638 -6.01 13.36 -3.46
CA GLY A 638 -5.79 14.69 -2.88
C GLY A 638 -4.95 15.64 -3.74
N VAL A 639 -4.78 15.38 -5.04
CA VAL A 639 -3.98 16.20 -5.96
C VAL A 639 -4.70 16.35 -7.31
N PHE A 640 -4.59 17.52 -7.96
CA PHE A 640 -5.12 17.76 -9.30
C PHE A 640 -4.22 17.11 -10.35
N GLN A 641 -4.81 16.36 -11.28
CA GLN A 641 -4.07 15.62 -12.30
C GLN A 641 -3.93 16.42 -13.60
N VAL A 642 -4.90 17.29 -13.92
CA VAL A 642 -4.91 18.06 -15.18
C VAL A 642 -4.43 19.49 -15.00
N LEU A 643 -4.44 20.01 -13.76
CA LEU A 643 -4.06 21.39 -13.49
C LEU A 643 -2.65 21.71 -14.00
N ASP A 644 -2.55 22.78 -14.78
CA ASP A 644 -1.27 23.25 -15.30
C ASP A 644 -0.30 23.60 -14.16
N GLY A 645 0.97 23.22 -14.33
CA GLY A 645 2.04 23.51 -13.38
C GLY A 645 2.19 25.01 -13.08
N ARG A 646 1.86 25.87 -14.05
CA ARG A 646 1.92 27.33 -13.90
C ARG A 646 1.03 27.86 -12.77
N TRP A 647 -0.14 27.25 -12.56
CA TRP A 647 -1.10 27.70 -11.55
C TRP A 647 -0.64 27.45 -10.11
N TYR A 648 0.18 26.42 -9.89
CA TYR A 648 0.72 26.11 -8.57
C TYR A 648 1.61 27.22 -8.01
N ASN A 649 2.34 27.93 -8.89
CA ASN A 649 3.31 28.94 -8.50
C ASN A 649 2.82 30.38 -8.74
N SER A 650 1.66 30.54 -9.38
CA SER A 650 1.10 31.83 -9.78
C SER A 650 0.39 32.56 -8.63
N SER A 651 -0.26 31.84 -7.72
CA SER A 651 -1.16 32.45 -6.73
C SER A 651 -0.53 32.67 -5.36
N ARG A 652 -0.87 33.80 -4.72
CA ARG A 652 -0.47 34.09 -3.32
C ARG A 652 -1.34 33.38 -2.29
N ARG A 653 -2.50 32.87 -2.70
CA ARG A 653 -3.49 32.22 -1.84
C ARG A 653 -4.30 31.21 -2.63
N TYR A 654 -4.63 30.10 -2.01
CA TYR A 654 -5.47 29.06 -2.61
C TYR A 654 -6.41 28.45 -1.57
N VAL A 655 -7.55 27.97 -2.06
CA VAL A 655 -8.45 27.07 -1.32
C VAL A 655 -8.73 25.88 -2.22
N ARG A 656 -8.53 24.67 -1.71
CA ARG A 656 -8.76 23.42 -2.44
C ARG A 656 -9.62 22.46 -1.64
N GLY A 657 -10.39 21.66 -2.36
CA GLY A 657 -11.12 20.52 -1.84
C GLY A 657 -10.98 19.34 -2.78
N HIS A 658 -10.71 18.16 -2.23
CA HIS A 658 -10.69 16.91 -2.96
C HIS A 658 -11.60 15.91 -2.26
N PHE A 659 -12.34 15.17 -3.06
CA PHE A 659 -13.17 14.07 -2.65
C PHE A 659 -12.91 12.90 -3.59
N THR A 660 -12.63 11.74 -2.99
CA THR A 660 -12.38 10.50 -3.71
C THR A 660 -13.23 9.40 -3.10
N TYR A 661 -13.95 8.69 -3.96
CA TYR A 661 -14.70 7.51 -3.57
C TYR A 661 -14.16 6.30 -4.31
N GLU A 662 -13.62 5.35 -3.55
CA GLU A 662 -13.09 4.09 -4.05
C GLU A 662 -14.04 2.97 -3.67
N ALA A 663 -14.47 2.20 -4.67
CA ALA A 663 -15.26 1.00 -4.48
C ALA A 663 -15.07 0.03 -5.65
N PRO A 664 -15.21 -1.28 -5.43
CA PRO A 664 -14.89 -2.27 -6.46
C PRO A 664 -15.91 -2.44 -7.59
N PHE A 665 -17.17 -2.05 -7.35
CA PHE A 665 -18.27 -2.24 -8.30
C PHE A 665 -19.12 -0.97 -8.36
N LEU A 666 -18.72 0.01 -9.17
CA LEU A 666 -19.44 1.28 -9.35
C LEU A 666 -20.24 1.27 -10.64
N ILE A 667 -19.62 1.69 -11.75
CA ILE A 667 -20.22 1.86 -13.07
C ILE A 667 -20.03 0.59 -13.90
N LEU A 668 -18.82 0.02 -13.88
CA LEU A 668 -18.44 -1.15 -14.69
C LEU A 668 -19.12 -2.44 -14.24
N ARG A 669 -19.89 -2.39 -13.15
CA ARG A 669 -20.80 -3.47 -12.76
C ARG A 669 -21.83 -3.84 -13.84
N HIS A 670 -22.05 -3.01 -14.86
CA HIS A 670 -22.99 -3.32 -15.95
C HIS A 670 -22.27 -3.91 -17.18
N LEU A 671 -20.94 -3.76 -17.29
CA LEU A 671 -20.11 -4.20 -18.43
C LEU A 671 -19.31 -5.48 -18.10
N MET A 672 -19.91 -6.35 -17.27
CA MET A 672 -19.21 -7.40 -16.50
C MET A 672 -18.50 -8.49 -17.30
N LYS A 673 -18.84 -8.66 -18.58
CA LYS A 673 -18.25 -9.73 -19.42
C LYS A 673 -16.76 -9.48 -19.70
N TYR A 674 -16.33 -8.22 -19.71
CA TYR A 674 -14.98 -7.80 -20.10
C TYR A 674 -14.17 -7.18 -18.95
N THR A 675 -14.80 -6.83 -17.82
CA THR A 675 -14.19 -6.08 -16.71
C THR A 675 -13.77 -6.94 -15.51
N ARG A 676 -13.61 -8.25 -15.72
CA ARG A 676 -13.26 -9.22 -14.65
C ARG A 676 -11.99 -8.85 -13.85
N TYR A 677 -11.02 -8.21 -14.52
CA TYR A 677 -9.70 -7.89 -13.95
C TYR A 677 -9.66 -6.53 -13.22
N VAL A 678 -10.77 -5.78 -13.25
CA VAL A 678 -10.90 -4.52 -12.52
C VAL A 678 -11.13 -4.84 -11.05
N GLN A 679 -10.25 -4.32 -10.20
CA GLN A 679 -10.38 -4.48 -8.75
C GLN A 679 -11.14 -3.32 -8.16
N ASN A 680 -10.68 -2.10 -8.39
CA ASN A 680 -11.23 -0.90 -7.75
C ASN A 680 -11.63 0.10 -8.83
N GLU A 681 -12.83 0.67 -8.70
CA GLU A 681 -13.28 1.84 -9.45
C GLU A 681 -13.18 3.04 -8.51
N ARG A 682 -12.73 4.18 -9.03
CA ARG A 682 -12.48 5.40 -8.26
C ARG A 682 -13.14 6.59 -8.94
N ILE A 683 -13.89 7.38 -8.17
CA ILE A 683 -14.45 8.65 -8.61
C ILE A 683 -13.68 9.76 -7.92
N TYR A 684 -13.22 10.73 -8.70
CA TYR A 684 -12.48 11.90 -8.23
C TYR A 684 -13.26 13.16 -8.48
N VAL A 685 -13.31 14.01 -7.47
CA VAL A 685 -13.82 15.37 -7.57
C VAL A 685 -12.83 16.28 -6.87
N GLY A 686 -12.30 17.24 -7.61
CA GLY A 686 -11.41 18.29 -7.13
C GLY A 686 -12.03 19.65 -7.40
N ALA A 687 -11.90 20.57 -6.46
CA ALA A 687 -12.26 21.97 -6.61
C ALA A 687 -11.13 22.85 -6.10
N LEU A 688 -10.80 23.90 -6.84
CA LEU A 688 -9.76 24.86 -6.49
C LEU A 688 -10.24 26.28 -6.78
N THR A 689 -9.92 27.18 -5.87
CA THR A 689 -10.19 28.61 -6.00
C THR A 689 -8.92 29.37 -5.65
N MET A 690 -8.48 30.23 -6.57
CA MET A 690 -7.36 31.16 -6.41
C MET A 690 -7.69 32.48 -7.12
N PRO A 691 -6.98 33.59 -6.88
CA PRO A 691 -7.35 34.91 -7.40
C PRO A 691 -7.60 35.00 -8.91
N HIS A 692 -6.90 34.19 -9.71
CA HIS A 692 -7.00 34.21 -11.18
C HIS A 692 -7.75 33.00 -11.76
N LEU A 693 -8.25 32.09 -10.91
CA LEU A 693 -8.92 30.85 -11.30
C LEU A 693 -10.05 30.55 -10.29
N GLN A 694 -11.28 30.94 -10.64
CA GLN A 694 -12.47 30.88 -9.80
C GLN A 694 -13.72 30.46 -10.61
N PRO A 695 -14.25 29.23 -10.43
CA PRO A 695 -13.64 28.05 -9.83
C PRO A 695 -12.91 27.19 -10.88
N TYR A 696 -11.90 26.45 -10.42
CA TYR A 696 -11.38 25.28 -11.12
C TYR A 696 -12.05 24.03 -10.60
N LEU A 697 -12.59 23.21 -11.49
CA LEU A 697 -13.21 21.93 -11.15
C LEU A 697 -12.53 20.81 -11.95
N GLU A 698 -12.21 19.71 -11.28
CA GLU A 698 -11.66 18.51 -11.90
C GLU A 698 -12.53 17.31 -11.52
N VAL A 699 -13.06 16.60 -12.50
CA VAL A 699 -13.80 15.35 -12.28
C VAL A 699 -13.07 14.24 -12.99
N GLY A 700 -12.80 13.15 -12.27
CA GLY A 700 -12.07 12.01 -12.80
C GLY A 700 -12.76 10.69 -12.52
N TYR A 701 -12.49 9.73 -13.39
CA TYR A 701 -12.88 8.35 -13.22
C TYR A 701 -11.66 7.45 -13.44
N GLY A 702 -11.36 6.59 -12.46
CA GLY A 702 -10.22 5.70 -12.47
C GLY A 702 -10.61 4.24 -12.27
N ILE A 703 -9.79 3.36 -12.85
CA ILE A 703 -9.89 1.91 -12.82
C ILE A 703 -8.53 1.40 -12.33
N GLY A 704 -8.53 0.66 -11.23
CA GLY A 704 -7.37 -0.03 -10.72
C GLY A 704 -7.38 -1.51 -11.06
N THR A 705 -6.25 -2.03 -11.51
CA THR A 705 -6.04 -3.47 -11.79
C THR A 705 -4.75 -3.95 -11.11
N HIS A 706 -4.56 -5.26 -11.06
CA HIS A 706 -3.34 -5.86 -10.50
C HIS A 706 -2.02 -5.49 -11.19
N ILE A 707 -2.08 -4.98 -12.42
CA ILE A 707 -0.89 -4.72 -13.25
C ILE A 707 -0.70 -3.23 -13.44
N PHE A 708 -1.80 -2.51 -13.65
CA PHE A 708 -1.80 -1.10 -13.93
C PHE A 708 -3.04 -0.43 -13.37
N ASP A 709 -2.92 0.85 -13.11
CA ASP A 709 -4.03 1.71 -12.77
C ASP A 709 -4.14 2.81 -13.83
N PHE A 710 -5.37 3.11 -14.23
CA PHE A 710 -5.69 4.07 -15.28
C PHE A 710 -6.77 5.04 -14.82
N GLY A 711 -6.60 6.33 -15.10
CA GLY A 711 -7.58 7.36 -14.80
C GLY A 711 -7.76 8.35 -15.93
N VAL A 712 -8.99 8.76 -16.17
CA VAL A 712 -9.36 9.83 -17.10
C VAL A 712 -9.95 10.98 -16.29
N PHE A 713 -9.51 12.20 -16.60
CA PHE A 713 -9.85 13.40 -15.87
C PHE A 713 -10.32 14.47 -16.84
N VAL A 714 -11.37 15.18 -16.46
CA VAL A 714 -11.92 16.32 -17.20
C VAL A 714 -11.83 17.53 -16.29
N SER A 715 -11.28 18.61 -16.80
CA SER A 715 -11.13 19.87 -16.06
C SER A 715 -11.98 20.98 -16.65
N SER A 716 -12.44 21.87 -15.78
CA SER A 716 -13.11 23.11 -16.11
C SER A 716 -12.40 24.27 -15.43
N GLU A 717 -12.06 25.29 -16.21
CA GLU A 717 -11.44 26.53 -15.76
C GLU A 717 -12.46 27.66 -15.89
N ASN A 718 -12.84 28.31 -14.78
CA ASN A 718 -13.80 29.43 -14.77
C ASN A 718 -15.11 29.10 -15.52
N TRP A 719 -15.71 27.94 -15.21
CA TRP A 719 -16.93 27.41 -15.85
C TRP A 719 -16.81 27.08 -17.34
N LYS A 720 -15.64 27.23 -17.95
CA LYS A 720 -15.37 26.80 -19.32
C LYS A 720 -14.65 25.46 -19.31
N PHE A 721 -14.82 24.69 -20.38
CA PHE A 721 -14.08 23.45 -20.55
C PHE A 721 -12.58 23.78 -20.65
N GLY A 722 -11.76 23.20 -19.76
CA GLY A 722 -10.31 23.42 -19.74
C GLY A 722 -9.57 22.37 -20.58
N GLY A 723 -9.82 21.08 -20.31
CA GLY A 723 -9.18 19.99 -21.04
C GLY A 723 -9.43 18.61 -20.44
N ILE A 724 -8.99 17.59 -21.18
CA ILE A 724 -9.04 16.18 -20.77
C ILE A 724 -7.61 15.68 -20.58
N GLY A 725 -7.36 15.04 -19.43
CA GLY A 725 -6.11 14.37 -19.14
C GLY A 725 -6.32 12.88 -18.87
N CYS A 726 -5.27 12.08 -19.08
CA CYS A 726 -5.25 10.70 -18.65
C CYS A 726 -3.96 10.42 -17.87
N LYS A 727 -4.06 9.53 -16.89
CA LYS A 727 -2.93 9.05 -16.10
C LYS A 727 -2.92 7.54 -16.14
N PHE A 728 -1.74 7.00 -16.39
CA PHE A 728 -1.49 5.57 -16.41
C PHE A 728 -0.25 5.28 -15.57
N THR A 729 -0.32 4.28 -14.69
CA THR A 729 0.86 3.79 -14.00
C THR A 729 0.89 2.28 -13.98
N PHE A 730 2.08 1.70 -14.07
CA PHE A 730 2.29 0.29 -13.80
C PHE A 730 2.54 0.07 -12.30
N GLU A 731 1.72 -0.75 -11.67
CA GLU A 731 1.78 -1.08 -10.23
C GLU A 731 2.17 -2.55 -10.01
N LEU A 732 2.96 -3.11 -10.92
CA LEU A 732 3.37 -4.50 -10.81
C LEU A 732 4.29 -4.69 -9.59
N PHE A 733 3.85 -5.51 -8.63
CA PHE A 733 4.58 -5.86 -7.40
C PHE A 733 4.78 -4.75 -6.37
N ASN A 734 4.04 -3.65 -6.48
CA ASN A 734 4.11 -2.56 -5.51
C ASN A 734 3.29 -2.93 -4.25
N ARG A 735 3.95 -3.50 -3.23
CA ARG A 735 3.41 -3.73 -1.89
C ARG A 735 4.43 -3.36 -0.83
#